data_AF-A0A3N4V1W1-F1
#
_entry.id   AF-A0A3N4V1W1-F1
#
_cell.length_a   1.000
_cell.length_b   1.000
_cell.length_c   1.000
_cell.angle_alpha   90.00
_cell.angle_beta   90.00
_cell.angle_gamma   90.00
#
_symmetry.space_group_name_H-M   'P 1'
#
loop_
_entity.id
_entity.type
_entity.pdbx_description
1 polymer ?
#
loop_
_entity_poly.entity_id
_entity_poly.type
_entity_poly.pdbx_seq_one_letter_code
_entity_poly.pdbx_strand_id
1 'polypeptide(L)'
;MTISTHDYSAQLVSTVRSIDVPAHDVQMPARTVYSQDFESFADTASPVDTPDAWTLTATDLPGAKVTAFGYGAAAHAGRGAMAYDLGTRVASTSTTRQYNISRFIYDLTPGLTYSVGVWIRPNFAGTVFMSAYGYSNSGGVAVKKTSTPGTMMRLVTERFVPAKTQAIVSMGFTLDSPQTGILGYFDDVSVVENAWVDQIPDHYADPATYPLSIVDGSVRLDEGAQPYMGIELTVSRPSAAIYNQMNPTNSPRVTLTATETNIGLPGTVRTFNGLVRSSQVSHVDDTVTLKIASDDVTLQDDRLIANAADTSNYARAGSVRSIVAYMVKHASGRTLAAGTTDADFTPIYSVTNQIENPSFLNNLANTTTFGTIGTNGSLTQKTDGGAPGAGNGYARLVYGTDATTAGGIRITKTGVTAGLAYSAGVYVRTNKSGGQPTRIRIAWISSSGSVISSNTFSAPNVNVVFAWNRLTISGAVAPAGAATVYVDTWAPNGTNWASGNVLDIDGAMLVEGDYLPEYFDGSTTATDTYAYGWNGTSGGSTSNRAAAYERSTDSLVWNPGESAWEFLEPILDQAGLRLFCDEKRVWQLVDNDFNPPGLVTMASDFNIYGANDSIDRSATAIDGSPLFIDAAVVEYSWLDRKGSPRTAFDSFALPGATSPFKFSVNRPYPGPGAAKYAVTRNNGRGHALDLTARQDWSVTPSQQISTTLPSQSAIDGPVGTPLYPSDDLFPSDDLVPTGDITPPSNDLPQVGYVSAVQWSIGADDMSVFTRGLIQIPTASWAYEAAGLSWDSLPAGSSWANG
;
A
#
# COMPACT_ATOMS: atom_id res chain seq x y z
N MET A 1 -51.95 5.13 -1.61
CA MET A 1 -51.15 6.24 -1.08
C MET A 1 -50.58 5.78 0.25
N THR A 2 -49.34 5.31 0.25
CA THR A 2 -48.65 4.84 1.44
C THR A 2 -47.87 6.02 1.98
N ILE A 3 -48.21 6.50 3.19
CA ILE A 3 -47.49 7.61 3.82
C ILE A 3 -46.17 7.04 4.35
N SER A 4 -45.06 7.39 3.72
CA SER A 4 -43.74 7.13 4.30
C SER A 4 -43.36 8.32 5.17
N THR A 5 -42.74 8.05 6.31
CA THR A 5 -42.16 9.08 7.17
C THR A 5 -40.64 8.91 7.14
N HIS A 6 -39.94 9.99 6.87
CA HIS A 6 -38.48 10.03 6.87
C HIS A 6 -37.99 10.71 8.14
N ASP A 7 -37.12 10.02 8.87
CA ASP A 7 -36.48 10.55 10.08
C ASP A 7 -34.99 10.75 9.79
N TYR A 8 -34.51 11.98 10.02
CA TYR A 8 -33.11 12.36 9.85
C TYR A 8 -32.50 12.74 11.19
N SER A 9 -31.31 12.24 11.47
CA SER A 9 -30.53 12.67 12.64
C SER A 9 -29.08 12.91 12.25
N ALA A 10 -28.53 14.04 12.70
CA ALA A 10 -27.11 14.34 12.56
C ALA A 10 -26.48 14.47 13.94
N GLN A 11 -25.26 13.95 14.07
CA GLN A 11 -24.44 14.07 15.28
C GLN A 11 -23.06 14.56 14.91
N LEU A 12 -22.62 15.63 15.55
CA LEU A 12 -21.22 16.05 15.53
C LEU A 12 -20.44 15.12 16.45
N VAL A 13 -19.44 14.44 15.90
CA VAL A 13 -18.49 13.63 16.67
C VAL A 13 -17.24 14.47 16.84
N SER A 14 -17.12 15.12 18.00
CA SER A 14 -15.89 15.78 18.39
C SER A 14 -14.85 14.71 18.71
N THR A 15 -14.06 14.33 17.72
CA THR A 15 -12.82 13.62 18.01
C THR A 15 -11.85 14.70 18.46
N VAL A 16 -11.64 14.83 19.77
CA VAL A 16 -10.46 15.54 20.25
C VAL A 16 -9.28 14.70 19.79
N ARG A 17 -8.75 14.96 18.58
CA ARG A 17 -7.35 14.64 18.32
C ARG A 17 -6.61 15.33 19.45
N SER A 18 -5.81 14.57 20.21
CA SER A 18 -4.84 15.18 21.11
C SER A 18 -4.25 16.38 20.39
N ILE A 19 -4.34 17.56 21.00
CA ILE A 19 -3.66 18.75 20.51
C ILE A 19 -2.26 18.29 20.08
N ASP A 20 -1.91 18.52 18.81
CA ASP A 20 -0.52 18.47 18.39
C ASP A 20 0.20 19.50 19.25
N VAL A 21 0.73 19.04 20.39
CA VAL A 21 1.66 19.79 21.19
C VAL A 21 2.80 20.10 20.21
N PRO A 22 3.17 21.38 20.01
CA PRO A 22 4.24 21.75 19.09
C PRO A 22 5.45 20.86 19.35
N ALA A 23 6.11 20.41 18.29
CA ALA A 23 7.24 19.47 18.26
C ALA A 23 8.46 19.90 19.12
N HIS A 24 8.25 19.99 20.43
CA HIS A 24 9.26 20.01 21.48
C HIS A 24 9.18 18.75 22.35
N ASP A 25 8.16 17.90 22.17
CA ASP A 25 8.22 16.52 22.64
C ASP A 25 9.15 15.73 21.74
N VAL A 26 10.42 15.70 22.14
CA VAL A 26 11.40 14.74 21.64
C VAL A 26 10.88 13.37 22.03
N GLN A 27 10.22 12.69 21.09
CA GLN A 27 10.03 11.25 21.16
C GLN A 27 11.44 10.63 21.24
N MET A 28 11.93 10.38 22.46
CA MET A 28 13.13 9.58 22.61
C MET A 28 12.73 8.16 22.22
N PRO A 29 13.38 7.55 21.21
CA PRO A 29 13.08 6.19 20.82
C PRO A 29 13.25 5.30 22.04
N ALA A 30 12.31 4.36 22.24
CA ALA A 30 12.39 3.41 23.33
C ALA A 30 13.78 2.75 23.33
N ARG A 31 14.53 2.96 24.40
CA ARG A 31 15.91 2.51 24.49
C ARG A 31 15.93 1.17 25.21
N THR A 32 16.39 0.13 24.55
CA THR A 32 16.71 -1.13 25.23
C THR A 32 17.90 -0.89 26.16
N VAL A 33 17.65 -0.89 27.46
CA VAL A 33 18.70 -0.69 28.48
C VAL A 33 19.38 -2.01 28.82
N TYR A 34 18.63 -3.09 28.73
CA TYR A 34 19.15 -4.43 28.89
C TYR A 34 18.48 -5.38 27.93
N SER A 35 19.25 -6.25 27.30
CA SER A 35 18.74 -7.40 26.58
C SER A 35 19.68 -8.55 26.81
N GLN A 36 19.14 -9.71 27.15
CA GLN A 36 19.90 -10.93 27.21
C GLN A 36 19.15 -12.03 26.49
N ASP A 37 19.78 -12.45 25.40
CA ASP A 37 19.50 -13.69 24.72
C ASP A 37 20.30 -14.81 25.43
N PHE A 38 19.61 -15.87 25.84
CA PHE A 38 20.23 -17.01 26.52
C PHE A 38 20.93 -17.98 25.55
N GLU A 39 20.85 -17.77 24.23
CA GLU A 39 21.54 -18.55 23.20
C GLU A 39 23.08 -18.42 23.31
N SER A 40 23.59 -17.32 23.86
CA SER A 40 25.02 -17.04 23.96
C SER A 40 25.75 -17.75 25.11
N PHE A 41 25.03 -18.43 26.01
CA PHE A 41 25.59 -19.21 27.12
C PHE A 41 26.11 -20.58 26.63
N ALA A 42 27.19 -20.56 25.85
CA ALA A 42 27.87 -21.79 25.44
C ALA A 42 28.72 -22.37 26.59
N ASP A 43 28.18 -23.40 27.24
CA ASP A 43 28.87 -24.58 27.79
C ASP A 43 30.17 -24.39 28.62
N THR A 44 30.32 -23.29 29.37
CA THR A 44 31.35 -23.19 30.41
C THR A 44 30.77 -23.52 31.77
N ALA A 45 30.89 -24.79 32.18
CA ALA A 45 30.60 -25.25 33.52
C ALA A 45 31.61 -24.66 34.55
N SER A 46 31.35 -23.46 35.09
CA SER A 46 31.89 -23.00 36.37
C SER A 46 31.13 -21.77 36.91
N PRO A 47 30.90 -21.62 38.23
CA PRO A 47 29.69 -21.01 38.79
C PRO A 47 29.87 -19.63 39.45
N VAL A 48 28.78 -18.84 39.42
CA VAL A 48 28.18 -18.10 40.56
C VAL A 48 28.85 -16.84 41.12
N ASP A 49 30.13 -16.52 40.88
CA ASP A 49 30.78 -15.36 41.54
C ASP A 49 31.14 -14.15 40.65
N THR A 50 30.54 -14.01 39.46
CA THR A 50 30.64 -12.74 38.73
C THR A 50 29.46 -11.82 39.10
N PRO A 51 29.69 -10.51 39.35
CA PRO A 51 28.63 -9.56 39.70
C PRO A 51 27.47 -9.48 38.68
N ASP A 52 27.68 -10.03 37.48
CA ASP A 52 26.76 -10.04 36.36
C ASP A 52 26.00 -11.38 36.18
N ALA A 53 26.11 -12.32 37.12
CA ALA A 53 25.39 -13.60 37.04
C ALA A 53 23.94 -13.49 37.57
N TRP A 54 23.02 -14.24 36.95
CA TRP A 54 21.70 -14.47 37.52
C TRP A 54 21.85 -15.24 38.84
N THR A 55 21.31 -14.69 39.92
CA THR A 55 21.37 -15.29 41.25
C THR A 55 20.08 -16.06 41.52
N LEU A 56 20.22 -17.36 41.82
CA LEU A 56 19.12 -18.18 42.30
C LEU A 56 18.98 -18.02 43.81
N THR A 57 17.78 -17.69 44.27
CA THR A 57 17.43 -17.73 45.69
C THR A 57 16.27 -18.70 45.86
N ALA A 58 16.53 -19.82 46.53
CA ALA A 58 15.52 -20.78 46.97
C ALA A 58 15.49 -20.78 48.50
N THR A 59 14.34 -20.43 49.09
CA THR A 59 14.26 -20.14 50.53
C THR A 59 14.49 -21.37 51.41
N ASP A 60 14.36 -22.61 50.88
CA ASP A 60 14.27 -23.82 51.71
C ASP A 60 15.00 -25.08 51.18
N LEU A 61 16.02 -24.97 50.29
CA LEU A 61 16.75 -26.14 49.77
C LEU A 61 18.26 -25.91 49.63
N PRO A 62 19.09 -26.42 50.56
CA PRO A 62 20.52 -26.56 50.33
C PRO A 62 20.75 -27.67 49.29
N GLY A 63 21.02 -27.29 48.03
CA GLY A 63 21.40 -28.23 46.96
C GLY A 63 20.71 -28.07 45.61
N ALA A 64 19.79 -27.12 45.44
CA ALA A 64 19.22 -26.82 44.13
C ALA A 64 20.32 -26.30 43.18
N LYS A 65 20.42 -26.86 41.97
CA LYS A 65 21.39 -26.43 40.94
C LYS A 65 20.65 -25.76 39.79
N VAL A 66 21.10 -24.57 39.40
CA VAL A 66 20.77 -24.03 38.07
C VAL A 66 21.65 -24.77 37.09
N THR A 67 21.04 -25.48 36.14
CA THR A 67 21.79 -26.16 35.07
C THR A 67 21.34 -25.54 33.76
N ALA A 68 22.21 -24.80 33.07
CA ALA A 68 21.90 -24.34 31.72
C ALA A 68 21.85 -25.58 30.81
N PHE A 69 20.69 -25.85 30.20
CA PHE A 69 20.56 -26.96 29.25
C PHE A 69 20.79 -26.44 27.84
N GLY A 70 21.81 -26.98 27.16
CA GLY A 70 22.04 -26.73 25.75
C GLY A 70 21.00 -27.44 24.87
N TYR A 71 20.52 -26.70 23.87
CA TYR A 71 19.77 -27.13 22.67
C TYR A 71 18.73 -28.27 22.81
N GLY A 72 17.46 -27.89 22.91
CA GLY A 72 16.30 -28.76 22.66
C GLY A 72 15.09 -27.97 22.19
N ALA A 73 14.16 -28.63 21.48
CA ALA A 73 13.07 -28.11 20.62
C ALA A 73 11.98 -27.22 21.28
N ALA A 74 12.32 -26.40 22.28
CA ALA A 74 11.38 -25.69 23.13
C ALA A 74 11.46 -24.16 23.11
N ALA A 75 12.41 -23.56 22.38
CA ALA A 75 12.60 -22.11 22.34
C ALA A 75 11.74 -21.40 21.29
N HIS A 76 11.49 -20.11 21.49
CA HIS A 76 10.62 -19.29 20.65
C HIS A 76 11.11 -19.20 19.19
N ALA A 77 12.42 -19.36 18.95
CA ALA A 77 13.05 -19.42 17.63
C ALA A 77 13.84 -20.72 17.35
N GLY A 78 13.64 -21.77 18.15
CA GLY A 78 14.29 -23.09 17.95
C GLY A 78 15.72 -23.23 18.47
N ARG A 79 16.18 -22.35 19.37
CA ARG A 79 17.55 -22.34 19.92
C ARG A 79 17.53 -21.91 21.39
N GLY A 80 18.29 -22.61 22.25
CA GLY A 80 18.57 -22.37 23.70
C GLY A 80 17.52 -21.71 24.61
N ALA A 81 17.21 -22.31 25.78
CA ALA A 81 16.48 -21.61 26.85
C ALA A 81 17.11 -21.92 28.22
N MET A 82 17.05 -20.97 29.17
CA MET A 82 17.46 -21.25 30.54
C MET A 82 16.40 -22.13 31.20
N ALA A 83 16.75 -23.40 31.44
CA ALA A 83 15.88 -24.36 32.12
C ALA A 83 16.32 -24.55 33.57
N TYR A 84 15.35 -24.66 34.45
CA TYR A 84 15.58 -24.97 35.86
C TYR A 84 15.05 -26.37 36.17
N ASP A 85 15.93 -27.28 36.58
CA ASP A 85 15.57 -28.64 37.03
C ASP A 85 15.72 -28.74 38.56
N LEU A 86 14.62 -29.03 39.24
CA LEU A 86 14.58 -29.20 40.70
C LEU A 86 15.10 -30.55 41.20
N GLY A 87 15.54 -31.44 40.31
CA GLY A 87 16.03 -32.76 40.67
C GLY A 87 14.92 -33.67 41.23
N THR A 88 15.24 -34.96 41.40
CA THR A 88 14.25 -36.03 41.62
C THR A 88 13.74 -36.19 43.04
N ARG A 89 14.09 -35.34 44.02
CA ARG A 89 13.61 -35.53 45.41
C ARG A 89 13.44 -34.24 46.20
N VAL A 90 12.19 -33.81 46.32
CA VAL A 90 11.75 -32.95 47.44
C VAL A 90 10.39 -33.44 47.93
N ALA A 91 10.39 -34.49 48.76
CA ALA A 91 9.20 -34.88 49.50
C ALA A 91 9.15 -34.07 50.80
N SER A 92 8.54 -32.89 50.77
CA SER A 92 8.15 -32.18 51.99
C SER A 92 6.65 -31.91 51.96
N THR A 93 6.00 -32.13 53.10
CA THR A 93 4.55 -32.20 53.26
C THR A 93 3.91 -30.87 53.69
N SER A 94 4.59 -29.73 53.51
CA SER A 94 4.08 -28.43 53.96
C SER A 94 4.65 -27.23 53.20
N THR A 95 3.73 -26.32 52.87
CA THR A 95 3.84 -24.94 52.36
C THR A 95 4.34 -24.70 50.93
N THR A 96 3.62 -23.79 50.26
CA THR A 96 3.92 -23.13 48.98
C THR A 96 5.40 -22.77 48.88
N ARG A 97 6.08 -23.26 47.84
CA ARG A 97 7.50 -22.97 47.60
C ARG A 97 7.65 -21.92 46.51
N GLN A 98 8.51 -20.94 46.77
CA GLN A 98 8.84 -19.89 45.83
C GLN A 98 10.30 -20.05 45.37
N TYR A 99 10.49 -20.11 44.05
CA TYR A 99 11.81 -20.13 43.43
C TYR A 99 12.00 -18.83 42.68
N ASN A 100 13.08 -18.11 42.98
CA ASN A 100 13.40 -16.83 42.36
C ASN A 100 14.75 -16.90 41.67
N ILE A 101 14.80 -16.44 40.43
CA ILE A 101 16.03 -16.09 39.73
C ILE A 101 16.01 -14.58 39.58
N SER A 102 17.05 -13.91 40.07
CA SER A 102 17.11 -12.45 40.07
C SER A 102 18.42 -11.94 39.49
N ARG A 103 18.37 -10.75 38.89
CA ARG A 103 19.53 -10.06 38.35
C ARG A 103 19.42 -8.57 38.61
N PHE A 104 20.58 -7.96 38.88
CA PHE A 104 20.71 -6.51 38.94
C PHE A 104 20.77 -5.93 37.53
N ILE A 105 19.91 -4.94 37.29
CA ILE A 105 19.95 -4.09 36.11
C ILE A 105 20.47 -2.73 36.56
N TYR A 106 21.57 -2.31 35.96
CA TYR A 106 22.24 -1.04 36.23
C TYR A 106 21.88 0.01 35.17
N ASP A 107 22.38 1.23 35.34
CA ASP A 107 22.21 2.36 34.41
C ASP A 107 20.77 2.75 34.13
N LEU A 108 19.89 2.51 35.12
CA LEU A 108 18.53 3.03 35.08
C LEU A 108 18.52 4.50 35.51
N THR A 109 17.57 5.27 34.99
CA THR A 109 17.34 6.65 35.42
C THR A 109 16.20 6.64 36.45
N PRO A 110 16.46 7.07 37.71
CA PRO A 110 15.41 7.15 38.71
C PRO A 110 14.22 7.97 38.23
N GLY A 111 13.00 7.47 38.44
CA GLY A 111 11.77 8.16 38.04
C GLY A 111 11.31 7.88 36.62
N LEU A 112 12.08 7.19 35.77
CA LEU A 112 11.59 6.77 34.45
C LEU A 112 10.86 5.42 34.51
N THR A 113 9.90 5.18 33.61
CA THR A 113 9.15 3.93 33.53
C THR A 113 9.85 3.00 32.58
N TYR A 114 10.15 1.79 33.04
CA TYR A 114 10.74 0.73 32.25
C TYR A 114 9.73 -0.40 32.07
N SER A 115 9.77 -1.10 30.94
CA SER A 115 9.09 -2.38 30.74
C SER A 115 10.13 -3.49 30.74
N VAL A 116 9.94 -4.50 31.58
CA VAL A 116 10.66 -5.77 31.49
C VAL A 116 9.80 -6.79 30.75
N GLY A 117 10.35 -7.46 29.75
CA GLY A 117 9.69 -8.51 28.98
C GLY A 117 10.51 -9.79 29.01
N VAL A 118 9.84 -10.92 29.25
CA VAL A 118 10.47 -12.25 29.35
C VAL A 118 9.57 -13.28 28.70
N TRP A 119 10.14 -14.15 27.87
CA TRP A 119 9.44 -15.31 27.35
C TRP A 119 9.53 -16.47 28.34
N ILE A 120 8.38 -17.04 28.71
CA ILE A 120 8.31 -18.13 29.69
C ILE A 120 7.54 -19.33 29.14
N ARG A 121 7.97 -20.54 29.52
CA ARG A 121 7.19 -21.78 29.33
C ARG A 121 7.34 -22.69 30.55
N PRO A 122 6.34 -22.73 31.43
CA PRO A 122 6.30 -23.72 32.50
C PRO A 122 5.74 -25.05 31.96
N ASN A 123 6.35 -26.17 32.36
CA ASN A 123 5.80 -27.52 32.09
C ASN A 123 4.84 -28.02 33.20
N PHE A 124 4.52 -27.17 34.17
CA PHE A 124 3.77 -27.50 35.37
C PHE A 124 2.58 -26.54 35.56
N ALA A 125 1.61 -26.97 36.37
CA ALA A 125 0.50 -26.13 36.79
C ALA A 125 0.96 -25.33 38.03
N GLY A 126 1.09 -24.02 37.89
CA GLY A 126 1.55 -23.15 38.96
C GLY A 126 1.41 -21.68 38.59
N THR A 127 1.81 -20.80 39.51
CA THR A 127 1.82 -19.36 39.27
C THR A 127 3.23 -18.93 38.89
N VAL A 128 3.38 -18.31 37.73
CA VAL A 128 4.62 -17.60 37.39
C VAL A 128 4.44 -16.15 37.81
N PHE A 129 5.44 -15.60 38.46
CA PHE A 129 5.48 -14.19 38.80
C PHE A 129 6.75 -13.56 38.27
N MET A 130 6.61 -12.32 37.84
CA MET A 130 7.73 -11.45 37.53
C MET A 130 7.59 -10.23 38.41
N SER A 131 8.70 -9.80 39.01
CA SER A 131 8.76 -8.59 39.80
C SER A 131 10.04 -7.84 39.45
N ALA A 132 9.92 -6.52 39.29
CA ALA A 132 11.06 -5.64 39.19
C ALA A 132 10.94 -4.62 40.32
N TYR A 133 11.92 -4.59 41.22
CA TYR A 133 11.88 -3.70 42.38
C TYR A 133 13.20 -2.96 42.58
N GLY A 134 13.09 -1.71 43.01
CA GLY A 134 14.24 -0.91 43.41
C GLY A 134 14.89 -1.47 44.68
N TYR A 135 16.21 -1.34 44.78
CA TYR A 135 17.10 -1.93 45.80
C TYR A 135 16.74 -1.68 47.29
N SER A 136 15.69 -0.94 47.64
CA SER A 136 15.41 -0.59 49.04
C SER A 136 13.94 -0.63 49.50
N ASN A 137 12.99 -1.13 48.70
CA ASN A 137 11.59 -1.27 49.17
C ASN A 137 11.04 -2.68 48.91
N SER A 138 10.61 -3.35 49.97
CA SER A 138 9.94 -4.67 49.98
C SER A 138 8.50 -4.64 49.42
N GLY A 139 8.17 -3.68 48.55
CA GLY A 139 6.81 -3.38 48.08
C GLY A 139 6.60 -3.52 46.58
N GLY A 140 7.40 -4.34 45.89
CA GLY A 140 7.19 -4.60 44.46
C GLY A 140 5.83 -5.25 44.20
N VAL A 141 5.08 -4.72 43.23
CA VAL A 141 3.85 -5.35 42.74
C VAL A 141 4.27 -6.61 41.99
N ALA A 142 4.00 -7.78 42.58
CA ALA A 142 4.18 -9.06 41.89
C ALA A 142 2.96 -9.31 41.03
N VAL A 143 3.11 -9.24 39.70
CA VAL A 143 2.06 -9.71 38.80
C VAL A 143 2.10 -11.24 38.79
N LYS A 144 1.12 -11.82 39.47
CA LYS A 144 0.87 -13.26 39.48
C LYS A 144 0.04 -13.62 38.26
N LYS A 145 0.63 -14.31 37.28
CA LYS A 145 -0.12 -14.94 36.20
C LYS A 145 -0.13 -16.45 36.42
N THR A 146 -1.32 -17.00 36.61
CA THR A 146 -1.53 -18.45 36.62
C THR A 146 -1.27 -18.99 35.23
N SER A 147 -0.31 -19.91 35.11
CA SER A 147 -0.01 -20.57 33.85
C SER A 147 -0.63 -21.95 33.82
N THR A 148 -1.40 -22.25 32.77
CA THR A 148 -1.75 -23.63 32.42
C THR A 148 -0.56 -24.29 31.72
N PRO A 149 -0.25 -25.58 31.99
CA PRO A 149 0.79 -26.30 31.28
C PRO A 149 0.58 -26.19 29.76
N GLY A 150 1.60 -25.77 29.01
CA GLY A 150 1.48 -25.51 27.58
C GLY A 150 2.76 -25.78 26.80
N THR A 151 2.61 -26.05 25.51
CA THR A 151 3.74 -26.33 24.60
C THR A 151 4.38 -25.09 23.98
N MET A 152 3.86 -23.89 24.23
CA MET A 152 4.37 -22.64 23.64
C MET A 152 4.88 -21.65 24.70
N MET A 153 5.97 -20.95 24.38
CA MET A 153 6.47 -19.81 25.16
C MET A 153 5.45 -18.67 25.12
N ARG A 154 5.31 -17.93 26.23
CA ARG A 154 4.47 -16.74 26.31
C ARG A 154 5.29 -15.56 26.82
N LEU A 155 5.17 -14.42 26.16
CA LEU A 155 5.78 -13.17 26.64
C LEU A 155 4.99 -12.66 27.85
N VAL A 156 5.69 -12.44 28.96
CA VAL A 156 5.17 -11.71 30.11
C VAL A 156 5.92 -10.39 30.18
N THR A 157 5.16 -9.29 30.23
CA THR A 157 5.68 -7.94 30.40
C THR A 157 5.22 -7.35 31.72
N GLU A 158 6.09 -6.56 32.37
CA GLU A 158 5.76 -5.79 33.57
C GLU A 158 6.41 -4.41 33.52
N ARG A 159 5.74 -3.39 34.07
CA ARG A 159 6.26 -2.03 34.15
C ARG A 159 6.75 -1.71 35.55
N PHE A 160 7.87 -0.99 35.66
CA PHE A 160 8.37 -0.51 36.94
C PHE A 160 9.05 0.85 36.82
N VAL A 161 9.07 1.60 37.91
CA VAL A 161 9.81 2.86 38.05
C VAL A 161 10.90 2.66 39.10
N PRO A 162 12.19 2.68 38.75
CA PRO A 162 13.26 2.46 39.70
C PRO A 162 13.44 3.72 40.54
N ALA A 163 13.57 3.55 41.85
CA ALA A 163 13.86 4.65 42.78
C ALA A 163 15.37 5.01 42.83
N LYS A 164 16.22 4.21 42.17
CA LYS A 164 17.69 4.34 42.13
C LYS A 164 18.19 3.98 40.73
N THR A 165 19.48 4.16 40.48
CA THR A 165 20.09 3.80 39.19
C THR A 165 20.23 2.30 38.95
N GLN A 166 19.71 1.49 39.88
CA GLN A 166 19.69 0.04 39.80
C GLN A 166 18.34 -0.52 40.24
N ALA A 167 17.90 -1.59 39.59
CA ALA A 167 16.75 -2.38 39.99
C ALA A 167 17.10 -3.86 39.97
N ILE A 168 16.42 -4.65 40.80
CA ILE A 168 16.48 -6.10 40.75
C ILE A 168 15.28 -6.55 39.92
N VAL A 169 15.56 -7.19 38.79
CA VAL A 169 14.56 -7.95 38.04
C VAL A 169 14.60 -9.37 38.58
N SER A 170 13.49 -9.79 39.17
CA SER A 170 13.29 -11.13 39.71
C SER A 170 12.18 -11.83 38.94
N MET A 171 12.46 -13.04 38.51
CA MET A 171 11.52 -13.92 37.84
C MET A 171 11.42 -15.18 38.67
N GLY A 172 10.23 -15.71 38.83
CA GLY A 172 10.07 -16.89 39.65
C GLY A 172 8.75 -17.59 39.45
N PHE A 173 8.65 -18.74 40.08
CA PHE A 173 7.41 -19.49 40.08
C PHE A 173 7.10 -19.99 41.49
N THR A 174 5.81 -20.06 41.73
CA THR A 174 5.22 -20.57 42.95
C THR A 174 4.56 -21.90 42.62
N LEU A 175 4.97 -22.93 43.36
CA LEU A 175 4.35 -24.26 43.25
C LEU A 175 3.30 -24.42 44.34
N ASP A 176 2.07 -24.68 43.91
CA ASP A 176 0.94 -24.88 44.82
C ASP A 176 0.90 -26.30 45.41
N SER A 177 1.67 -27.24 44.83
CA SER A 177 1.86 -28.60 45.37
C SER A 177 3.24 -29.18 44.97
N PRO A 178 3.77 -30.17 45.71
CA PRO A 178 5.00 -30.86 45.34
C PRO A 178 4.84 -31.61 44.02
N GLN A 179 5.66 -31.31 43.02
CA GLN A 179 5.74 -32.10 41.78
C GLN A 179 7.21 -32.44 41.49
N THR A 180 7.46 -33.59 40.86
CA THR A 180 8.77 -34.01 40.38
C THR A 180 8.90 -33.77 38.87
N GLY A 181 10.09 -33.41 38.38
CA GLY A 181 10.30 -33.17 36.93
C GLY A 181 9.82 -31.81 36.44
N ILE A 182 9.78 -30.82 37.33
CA ILE A 182 9.37 -29.44 37.04
C ILE A 182 10.50 -28.76 36.26
N LEU A 183 10.17 -28.29 35.06
CA LEU A 183 11.03 -27.48 34.19
C LEU A 183 10.31 -26.18 33.87
N GLY A 184 10.88 -25.08 34.35
CA GLY A 184 10.55 -23.73 33.89
C GLY A 184 11.60 -23.29 32.86
N TYR A 185 11.15 -22.90 31.68
CA TYR A 185 12.01 -22.31 30.66
C TYR A 185 11.82 -20.79 30.65
N PHE A 186 12.93 -20.05 30.72
CA PHE A 186 12.98 -18.61 30.51
C PHE A 186 13.85 -18.31 29.30
N ASP A 187 13.40 -17.37 28.49
CA ASP A 187 14.07 -16.96 27.26
C ASP A 187 13.91 -15.46 27.03
N ASP A 188 14.86 -14.86 26.31
CA ASP A 188 14.88 -13.45 25.90
C ASP A 188 14.38 -12.45 26.96
N VAL A 189 15.24 -12.09 27.91
CA VAL A 189 14.94 -11.01 28.88
C VAL A 189 15.32 -9.67 28.29
N SER A 190 14.35 -8.77 28.17
CA SER A 190 14.58 -7.38 27.77
C SER A 190 14.07 -6.41 28.83
N VAL A 191 14.82 -5.34 29.07
CA VAL A 191 14.37 -4.16 29.81
C VAL A 191 14.48 -2.97 28.89
N VAL A 192 13.33 -2.39 28.58
CA VAL A 192 13.21 -1.26 27.66
C VAL A 192 12.78 -0.05 28.47
N GLU A 193 13.55 1.03 28.35
CA GLU A 193 13.12 2.37 28.77
C GLU A 193 11.91 2.72 27.93
N ASN A 194 10.73 2.77 28.56
CA ASN A 194 9.54 3.18 27.84
C ASN A 194 9.74 4.63 27.45
N ALA A 195 9.48 4.95 26.19
CA ALA A 195 9.30 6.34 25.79
C ALA A 195 8.25 6.93 26.74
N TRP A 196 8.64 7.93 27.54
CA TRP A 196 7.67 8.69 28.31
C TRP A 196 6.87 9.51 27.32
N VAL A 197 5.58 9.20 27.23
CA VAL A 197 4.58 10.23 27.04
C VAL A 197 4.27 10.66 28.47
N ASP A 198 4.48 11.94 28.79
CA ASP A 198 3.96 12.53 30.03
C ASP A 198 2.52 12.06 30.19
N GLN A 199 2.08 11.68 31.40
CA GLN A 199 0.75 11.09 31.59
C GLN A 199 -0.31 12.05 31.04
N ILE A 200 -0.76 11.82 29.80
CA ILE A 200 -2.04 12.28 29.33
C ILE A 200 -3.01 11.62 30.31
N PRO A 201 -3.80 12.39 31.06
CA PRO A 201 -4.79 11.82 31.96
C PRO A 201 -5.56 10.72 31.20
N ASP A 202 -5.69 9.54 31.80
CA ASP A 202 -6.41 8.37 31.26
C ASP A 202 -7.94 8.62 31.11
N HIS A 203 -8.33 9.85 30.77
CA HIS A 203 -9.63 10.20 30.24
C HIS A 203 -9.50 10.49 28.75
N TYR A 204 -9.36 9.43 27.94
CA TYR A 204 -10.13 9.41 26.70
C TYR A 204 -11.59 9.30 27.14
N ALA A 205 -12.19 10.44 27.51
CA ALA A 205 -13.63 10.53 27.54
C ALA A 205 -14.10 10.11 26.13
N ASP A 206 -15.09 9.22 26.06
CA ASP A 206 -15.72 8.87 24.79
C ASP A 206 -16.00 10.17 24.02
N PRO A 207 -15.70 10.22 22.70
CA PRO A 207 -15.85 11.44 21.93
C PRO A 207 -17.28 11.94 22.13
N ALA A 208 -17.40 13.14 22.72
CA ALA A 208 -18.70 13.71 22.99
C ALA A 208 -19.48 13.84 21.67
N THR A 209 -20.66 13.23 21.63
CA THR A 209 -21.60 13.34 20.51
C THR A 209 -22.56 14.48 20.79
N TYR A 210 -22.69 15.40 19.84
CA TYR A 210 -23.60 16.53 19.95
C TYR A 210 -24.69 16.41 18.88
N PRO A 211 -25.97 16.23 19.23
CA PRO A 211 -27.04 16.18 18.26
C PRO A 211 -27.19 17.54 17.56
N LEU A 212 -27.39 17.50 16.25
CA LEU A 212 -27.63 18.67 15.41
C LEU A 212 -29.07 18.62 14.88
N SER A 213 -29.79 19.72 15.05
CA SER A 213 -31.15 19.88 14.51
C SER A 213 -31.07 20.24 13.03
N ILE A 214 -31.36 19.28 12.15
CA ILE A 214 -31.36 19.49 10.70
C ILE A 214 -32.57 20.33 10.31
N VAL A 215 -32.34 21.37 9.51
CA VAL A 215 -33.38 22.23 8.92
C VAL A 215 -33.60 21.84 7.47
N ASP A 216 -32.52 21.67 6.72
CA ASP A 216 -32.53 21.30 5.30
C ASP A 216 -31.16 20.70 4.92
N GLY A 217 -31.03 20.13 3.74
CA GLY A 217 -29.74 19.73 3.18
C GLY A 217 -29.85 18.77 2.02
N SER A 218 -28.68 18.36 1.52
CA SER A 218 -28.56 17.34 0.49
C SER A 218 -27.36 16.43 0.76
N VAL A 219 -27.49 15.17 0.34
CA VAL A 219 -26.42 14.17 0.34
C VAL A 219 -26.18 13.77 -1.10
N ARG A 220 -24.93 13.74 -1.56
CA ARG A 220 -24.54 13.29 -2.90
C ARG A 220 -23.47 12.22 -2.80
N LEU A 221 -23.65 11.14 -3.56
CA LEU A 221 -22.61 10.16 -3.88
C LEU A 221 -22.38 10.19 -5.38
N ASP A 222 -21.13 10.31 -5.79
CA ASP A 222 -20.77 10.46 -7.21
C ASP A 222 -19.47 9.73 -7.50
N GLU A 223 -19.53 8.73 -8.37
CA GLU A 223 -18.36 7.93 -8.76
C GLU A 223 -17.39 8.71 -9.68
N GLY A 224 -17.89 9.80 -10.26
CA GLY A 224 -17.21 10.79 -11.08
C GLY A 224 -16.40 11.78 -10.25
N ALA A 225 -16.85 12.08 -9.03
CA ALA A 225 -16.34 13.15 -8.20
C ALA A 225 -15.26 12.68 -7.22
N GLN A 226 -14.42 13.64 -6.82
CA GLN A 226 -13.47 13.51 -5.73
C GLN A 226 -13.58 14.78 -4.88
N PRO A 227 -14.18 14.72 -3.68
CA PRO A 227 -14.54 13.52 -2.90
C PRO A 227 -15.73 12.71 -3.47
N TYR A 228 -15.77 11.42 -3.17
CA TYR A 228 -16.85 10.51 -3.58
C TYR A 228 -18.20 10.86 -2.94
N MET A 229 -18.18 11.25 -1.65
CA MET A 229 -19.35 11.71 -0.92
C MET A 229 -19.24 13.20 -0.62
N GLY A 230 -20.31 13.94 -0.89
CA GLY A 230 -20.51 15.32 -0.45
C GLY A 230 -21.84 15.45 0.29
N ILE A 231 -21.87 16.26 1.35
CA ILE A 231 -23.11 16.60 2.07
C ILE A 231 -23.13 18.11 2.29
N GLU A 232 -24.25 18.76 1.97
CA GLU A 232 -24.53 20.14 2.34
C GLU A 232 -25.68 20.13 3.35
N LEU A 233 -25.42 20.46 4.62
CA LEU A 233 -26.44 20.45 5.68
C LEU A 233 -26.65 21.85 6.23
N THR A 234 -27.91 22.28 6.30
CA THR A 234 -28.30 23.45 7.09
C THR A 234 -28.89 22.97 8.41
N VAL A 235 -28.28 23.37 9.52
CA VAL A 235 -28.72 23.03 10.88
C VAL A 235 -29.13 24.28 11.64
N SER A 236 -30.02 24.15 12.61
CA SER A 236 -30.30 25.24 13.56
C SER A 236 -29.01 25.60 14.29
N ARG A 237 -28.77 26.90 14.53
CA ARG A 237 -27.52 27.35 15.15
C ARG A 237 -27.33 26.70 16.52
N PRO A 238 -26.28 25.89 16.71
CA PRO A 238 -26.06 25.25 17.99
C PRO A 238 -25.49 26.25 19.00
N SER A 239 -25.31 25.81 20.25
CA SER A 239 -24.63 26.64 21.25
C SER A 239 -23.22 27.03 20.80
N ALA A 240 -22.71 28.16 21.28
CA ALA A 240 -21.37 28.65 20.91
C ALA A 240 -20.26 27.60 21.17
N ALA A 241 -20.41 26.78 22.21
CA ALA A 241 -19.47 25.70 22.51
C ALA A 241 -19.46 24.62 21.42
N ILE A 242 -20.63 24.17 20.96
CA ILE A 242 -20.76 23.18 19.89
C ILE A 242 -20.33 23.79 18.54
N TYR A 243 -20.71 25.05 18.27
CA TYR A 243 -20.28 25.74 17.05
C TYR A 243 -18.75 25.81 16.93
N ASN A 244 -18.04 26.07 18.03
CA ASN A 244 -16.57 26.05 18.04
C ASN A 244 -16.00 24.65 17.73
N GLN A 245 -16.71 23.57 18.08
CA GLN A 245 -16.34 22.19 17.72
C GLN A 245 -16.61 21.89 16.23
N MET A 246 -17.42 22.68 15.53
CA MET A 246 -17.65 22.56 14.08
C MET A 246 -16.60 23.26 13.23
N ASN A 247 -15.60 23.91 13.84
CA ASN A 247 -14.57 24.62 13.10
C ASN A 247 -13.78 23.63 12.20
N PRO A 248 -13.79 23.80 10.87
CA PRO A 248 -13.13 22.88 9.94
C PRO A 248 -11.61 22.77 10.17
N THR A 249 -10.96 23.73 10.84
CA THR A 249 -9.52 23.65 11.17
C THR A 249 -9.19 22.53 12.15
N ASN A 250 -10.19 22.02 12.90
CA ASN A 250 -10.03 20.91 13.83
C ASN A 250 -10.37 19.56 13.18
N SER A 251 -10.67 19.54 11.87
CA SER A 251 -11.13 18.37 11.12
C SER A 251 -12.29 17.62 11.81
N PRO A 252 -13.34 18.31 12.31
CA PRO A 252 -14.42 17.66 13.01
C PRO A 252 -15.23 16.80 12.04
N ARG A 253 -15.91 15.79 12.59
CA ARG A 253 -16.71 14.85 11.80
C ARG A 253 -18.19 14.99 12.12
N VAL A 254 -19.01 14.85 11.09
CA VAL A 254 -20.46 14.75 11.23
C VAL A 254 -20.88 13.38 10.74
N THR A 255 -21.66 12.70 11.58
CA THR A 255 -22.38 11.47 11.25
C THR A 255 -23.83 11.84 10.99
N LEU A 256 -24.30 11.66 9.76
CA LEU A 256 -25.70 11.77 9.36
C LEU A 256 -26.30 10.37 9.25
N THR A 257 -27.38 10.09 9.96
CA THR A 257 -28.15 8.85 9.83
C THR A 257 -29.51 9.19 9.23
N ALA A 258 -29.77 8.64 8.04
CA ALA A 258 -31.04 8.73 7.35
C ALA A 258 -31.82 7.41 7.55
N THR A 259 -33.08 7.52 7.98
CA THR A 259 -33.97 6.38 8.18
C THR A 259 -35.23 6.57 7.34
N GLU A 260 -35.46 5.65 6.41
CA GLU A 260 -36.71 5.55 5.69
C GLU A 260 -37.62 4.56 6.40
N THR A 261 -38.79 5.01 6.83
CA THR A 261 -39.83 4.13 7.35
C THR A 261 -40.84 3.84 6.26
N ASN A 262 -40.81 2.61 5.74
CA ASN A 262 -41.79 2.10 4.80
C ASN A 262 -42.92 1.38 5.54
N ILE A 263 -44.18 1.73 5.25
CA ILE A 263 -45.31 0.95 5.79
C ILE A 263 -45.32 -0.43 5.11
N GLY A 264 -44.99 -1.47 5.86
CA GLY A 264 -45.08 -2.87 5.42
C GLY A 264 -43.82 -3.44 4.75
N LEU A 265 -42.73 -2.66 4.65
CA LEU A 265 -41.41 -3.15 4.24
C LEU A 265 -40.37 -2.82 5.32
N PRO A 266 -39.28 -3.59 5.45
CA PRO A 266 -38.16 -3.21 6.31
C PRO A 266 -37.67 -1.81 5.91
N GLY A 267 -37.59 -0.90 6.88
CA GLY A 267 -37.03 0.43 6.64
C GLY A 267 -35.56 0.33 6.22
N THR A 268 -35.10 1.27 5.39
CA THR A 268 -33.68 1.39 5.07
C THR A 268 -33.03 2.37 6.04
N VAL A 269 -31.86 2.02 6.57
CA VAL A 269 -31.05 2.92 7.40
C VAL A 269 -29.69 3.06 6.74
N ARG A 270 -29.29 4.30 6.48
CA ARG A 270 -27.95 4.61 5.95
C ARG A 270 -27.27 5.65 6.81
N THR A 271 -25.99 5.42 7.07
CA THR A 271 -25.14 6.32 7.85
C THR A 271 -24.04 6.87 6.97
N PHE A 272 -23.89 8.20 6.98
CA PHE A 272 -22.86 8.94 6.27
C PHE A 272 -21.93 9.59 7.28
N ASN A 273 -20.63 9.33 7.18
CA ASN A 273 -19.64 9.86 8.11
C ASN A 273 -18.53 10.61 7.39
N GLY A 274 -18.61 11.95 7.41
CA GLY A 274 -17.67 12.80 6.70
C GLY A 274 -16.99 13.85 7.57
N LEU A 275 -15.95 14.48 7.00
CA LEU A 275 -15.21 15.60 7.56
C LEU A 275 -15.89 16.92 7.18
N VAL A 276 -16.05 17.83 8.15
CA VAL A 276 -16.53 19.19 7.88
C VAL A 276 -15.44 19.97 7.13
N ARG A 277 -15.77 20.45 5.94
CA ARG A 277 -14.90 21.26 5.07
C ARG A 277 -15.14 22.75 5.21
N SER A 278 -16.38 23.15 5.43
CA SER A 278 -16.73 24.55 5.69
C SER A 278 -17.92 24.64 6.62
N SER A 279 -17.96 25.71 7.42
CA SER A 279 -19.08 26.06 8.28
C SER A 279 -19.39 27.54 8.10
N GLN A 280 -20.62 27.87 7.69
CA GLN A 280 -21.09 29.22 7.46
C GLN A 280 -22.30 29.52 8.35
N VAL A 281 -22.23 30.58 9.16
CA VAL A 281 -23.34 30.99 10.04
C VAL A 281 -24.21 32.02 9.33
N SER A 282 -25.51 31.80 9.28
CA SER A 282 -26.50 32.85 9.02
C SER A 282 -27.04 33.37 10.35
N HIS A 283 -26.67 34.61 10.71
CA HIS A 283 -27.23 35.25 11.91
C HIS A 283 -28.68 35.71 11.74
N VAL A 284 -29.14 35.85 10.50
CA VAL A 284 -30.51 36.29 10.19
C VAL A 284 -31.48 35.13 10.33
N ASP A 285 -31.10 33.95 9.80
CA ASP A 285 -31.95 32.75 9.83
C ASP A 285 -31.73 31.90 11.09
N ASP A 286 -30.74 32.27 11.90
CA ASP A 286 -30.25 31.50 13.06
C ASP A 286 -29.89 30.05 12.69
N THR A 287 -29.17 29.89 11.57
CA THR A 287 -28.73 28.60 11.03
C THR A 287 -27.23 28.54 10.79
N VAL A 288 -26.72 27.32 10.60
CA VAL A 288 -25.35 27.04 10.15
C VAL A 288 -25.40 26.08 8.97
N THR A 289 -24.80 26.48 7.85
CA THR A 289 -24.59 25.62 6.68
C THR A 289 -23.23 24.95 6.77
N LEU A 290 -23.21 23.62 6.69
CA LEU A 290 -22.04 22.77 6.75
C LEU A 290 -21.83 22.12 5.39
N LYS A 291 -20.61 22.19 4.85
CA LYS A 291 -20.17 21.33 3.75
C LYS A 291 -19.32 20.21 4.32
N ILE A 292 -19.69 18.98 4.06
CA ILE A 292 -19.06 17.76 4.60
C ILE A 292 -18.63 16.89 3.42
N ALA A 293 -17.51 16.19 3.56
CA ALA A 293 -16.98 15.31 2.52
C ALA A 293 -16.49 13.97 3.09
N SER A 294 -16.38 12.93 2.25
CA SER A 294 -15.71 11.66 2.61
C SER A 294 -14.23 11.86 2.96
N ASP A 295 -13.59 10.81 3.51
CA ASP A 295 -12.17 10.84 3.87
C ASP A 295 -11.24 11.00 2.63
N ASP A 296 -11.75 10.98 1.40
CA ASP A 296 -11.01 11.32 0.17
C ASP A 296 -10.26 12.65 0.27
N VAL A 297 -10.89 13.64 0.91
CA VAL A 297 -10.28 14.97 1.13
C VAL A 297 -9.00 14.92 1.94
N THR A 298 -8.78 13.87 2.75
CA THR A 298 -7.52 13.73 3.49
C THR A 298 -6.34 13.48 2.56
N LEU A 299 -6.52 12.80 1.43
CA LEU A 299 -5.47 12.66 0.41
C LEU A 299 -5.23 13.98 -0.34
N GLN A 300 -6.27 14.80 -0.50
CA GLN A 300 -6.17 16.10 -1.16
C GLN A 300 -5.45 17.13 -0.27
N ASP A 301 -5.68 17.07 1.04
CA ASP A 301 -5.07 17.96 2.03
C ASP A 301 -3.66 17.55 2.45
N ASP A 302 -3.38 16.24 2.48
CA ASP A 302 -2.09 15.71 2.90
C ASP A 302 -1.02 15.96 1.84
N ARG A 303 -0.18 16.97 2.09
CA ARG A 303 0.93 17.35 1.22
C ARG A 303 2.23 16.88 1.83
N LEU A 304 3.19 16.46 0.99
CA LEU A 304 4.51 16.07 1.49
C LEU A 304 5.22 17.27 2.13
N ILE A 305 5.24 17.32 3.47
CA ILE A 305 5.98 18.33 4.24
C ILE A 305 7.42 17.83 4.47
N ALA A 306 8.23 17.88 3.42
CA ALA A 306 9.64 17.48 3.48
C ALA A 306 10.53 18.41 2.65
N ASN A 307 11.84 18.41 2.94
CA ASN A 307 12.83 19.16 2.14
C ASN A 307 13.39 18.35 0.95
N ALA A 308 12.98 17.09 0.83
CA ALA A 308 13.39 16.18 -0.22
C ALA A 308 12.17 15.35 -0.66
N ALA A 309 12.18 14.91 -1.91
CA ALA A 309 11.12 14.06 -2.43
C ALA A 309 11.17 12.65 -1.81
N ASP A 310 10.01 12.03 -1.63
CA ASP A 310 9.91 10.64 -1.17
C ASP A 310 10.03 9.68 -2.35
N THR A 311 11.09 8.87 -2.32
CA THR A 311 11.38 7.82 -3.30
C THR A 311 11.04 6.42 -2.78
N SER A 312 10.42 6.30 -1.60
CA SER A 312 10.11 4.99 -0.99
C SER A 312 9.13 4.16 -1.82
N ASN A 313 8.34 4.81 -2.69
CA ASN A 313 7.38 4.14 -3.56
C ASN A 313 8.04 3.22 -4.62
N TYR A 314 9.34 3.37 -4.91
CA TYR A 314 10.04 2.41 -5.78
C TYR A 314 9.99 0.98 -5.27
N ALA A 315 10.06 0.79 -3.95
CA ALA A 315 9.97 -0.54 -3.34
C ALA A 315 8.57 -1.17 -3.46
N ARG A 316 7.57 -0.37 -3.86
CA ARG A 316 6.16 -0.77 -3.99
C ARG A 316 5.68 -0.78 -5.44
N ALA A 317 6.57 -0.50 -6.39
CA ALA A 317 6.20 -0.28 -7.79
C ALA A 317 5.53 -1.50 -8.44
N GLY A 318 5.82 -2.72 -7.97
CA GLY A 318 5.17 -3.94 -8.46
C GLY A 318 3.68 -4.08 -8.11
N SER A 319 3.09 -3.14 -7.36
CA SER A 319 1.69 -3.19 -6.91
C SER A 319 1.14 -1.78 -6.64
N VAL A 320 0.29 -1.27 -7.54
CA VAL A 320 -0.46 -0.02 -7.33
C VAL A 320 -1.24 -0.08 -6.02
N ARG A 321 -1.79 -1.24 -5.66
CA ARG A 321 -2.48 -1.45 -4.38
C ARG A 321 -1.57 -1.18 -3.18
N SER A 322 -0.30 -1.59 -3.25
CA SER A 322 0.68 -1.34 -2.19
C SER A 322 1.06 0.14 -2.08
N ILE A 323 1.16 0.85 -3.21
CA ILE A 323 1.37 2.31 -3.23
C ILE A 323 0.17 3.03 -2.61
N VAL A 324 -1.05 2.69 -3.04
CA VAL A 324 -2.30 3.25 -2.51
C VAL A 324 -2.43 2.96 -1.01
N ALA A 325 -2.19 1.73 -0.58
CA ALA A 325 -2.27 1.37 0.84
C ALA A 325 -1.27 2.15 1.71
N TYR A 326 -0.08 2.42 1.19
CA TYR A 326 0.89 3.29 1.85
C TYR A 326 0.37 4.72 1.97
N MET A 327 -0.13 5.31 0.89
CA MET A 327 -0.63 6.70 0.88
C MET A 327 -1.89 6.90 1.72
N VAL A 328 -2.86 5.97 1.64
CA VAL A 328 -4.06 6.00 2.50
C VAL A 328 -3.66 5.94 3.99
N LYS A 329 -2.71 5.07 4.35
CA LYS A 329 -2.22 4.96 5.72
C LYS A 329 -1.47 6.22 6.16
N HIS A 330 -0.68 6.80 5.27
CA HIS A 330 0.07 8.02 5.54
C HIS A 330 -0.86 9.21 5.78
N ALA A 331 -1.77 9.50 4.85
CA ALA A 331 -2.65 10.67 4.89
C ALA A 331 -3.76 10.58 5.95
N SER A 332 -4.39 9.42 6.08
CA SER A 332 -5.62 9.26 6.88
C SER A 332 -5.45 8.43 8.15
N GLY A 333 -4.33 7.71 8.28
CA GLY A 333 -4.13 6.69 9.33
C GLY A 333 -4.99 5.43 9.15
N ARG A 334 -5.77 5.33 8.07
CA ARG A 334 -6.64 4.18 7.76
C ARG A 334 -5.91 3.13 6.93
N THR A 335 -6.52 1.96 6.82
CA THR A 335 -6.05 0.90 5.93
C THR A 335 -6.96 0.82 4.71
N LEU A 336 -6.36 0.59 3.55
CA LEU A 336 -7.11 0.18 2.36
C LEU A 336 -7.86 -1.13 2.65
N ALA A 337 -9.11 -1.25 2.19
CA ALA A 337 -9.88 -2.49 2.32
C ALA A 337 -9.14 -3.67 1.69
N ALA A 338 -9.47 -4.90 2.10
CA ALA A 338 -8.99 -6.07 1.38
C ALA A 338 -9.62 -6.13 -0.02
N GLY A 339 -8.87 -6.59 -1.03
CA GLY A 339 -9.33 -6.69 -2.41
C GLY A 339 -8.24 -7.23 -3.33
N THR A 340 -8.63 -7.69 -4.51
CA THR A 340 -7.73 -8.28 -5.51
C THR A 340 -7.34 -7.33 -6.64
N THR A 341 -8.05 -6.21 -6.79
CA THR A 341 -7.74 -5.19 -7.79
C THR A 341 -6.36 -4.60 -7.52
N ASP A 342 -5.47 -4.77 -8.50
CA ASP A 342 -4.07 -4.34 -8.46
C ASP A 342 -3.52 -4.21 -9.90
N ALA A 343 -2.41 -3.52 -10.05
CA ALA A 343 -1.67 -3.39 -11.30
C ALA A 343 -0.17 -3.25 -11.03
N ASP A 344 0.67 -3.66 -11.98
CA ASP A 344 2.12 -3.42 -11.92
C ASP A 344 2.47 -2.03 -12.47
N PHE A 345 3.07 -1.20 -11.62
CA PHE A 345 3.52 0.15 -11.93
C PHE A 345 5.06 0.28 -11.91
N THR A 346 5.78 -0.82 -12.11
CA THR A 346 7.25 -0.83 -12.19
C THR A 346 7.70 0.12 -13.30
N PRO A 347 8.65 1.07 -13.06
CA PRO A 347 9.15 1.96 -14.09
C PRO A 347 9.71 1.21 -15.31
N ILE A 348 9.41 1.71 -16.51
CA ILE A 348 9.82 1.10 -17.78
C ILE A 348 10.55 2.15 -18.58
N TYR A 349 11.87 2.01 -18.70
CA TYR A 349 12.67 3.00 -19.39
C TYR A 349 13.85 2.36 -20.10
N SER A 350 14.23 3.00 -21.20
CA SER A 350 15.38 2.60 -22.00
C SER A 350 16.67 2.87 -21.24
N VAL A 351 17.59 1.92 -21.27
CA VAL A 351 18.87 2.01 -20.57
C VAL A 351 19.94 1.26 -21.33
N THR A 352 21.15 1.81 -21.31
CA THR A 352 22.34 1.18 -21.88
C THR A 352 23.19 0.62 -20.75
N ASN A 353 23.56 -0.66 -20.87
CA ASN A 353 24.64 -1.21 -20.08
C ASN A 353 25.96 -0.71 -20.67
N GLN A 354 26.61 0.18 -19.92
CA GLN A 354 27.86 0.83 -20.27
C GLN A 354 29.05 -0.15 -20.24
N ILE A 355 28.90 -1.34 -19.66
CA ILE A 355 29.93 -2.39 -19.70
C ILE A 355 29.88 -3.08 -21.06
N GLU A 356 31.01 -3.05 -21.75
CA GLU A 356 31.23 -3.86 -22.96
C GLU A 356 31.47 -5.31 -22.55
N ASN A 357 30.91 -6.26 -23.31
CA ASN A 357 31.05 -7.70 -23.03
C ASN A 357 30.65 -8.08 -21.58
N PRO A 358 29.42 -7.73 -21.15
CA PRO A 358 28.97 -7.88 -19.77
C PRO A 358 28.96 -9.35 -19.26
N SER A 359 28.85 -10.32 -20.17
CA SER A 359 28.86 -11.76 -19.87
C SER A 359 30.20 -12.45 -20.12
N PHE A 360 31.25 -11.70 -20.47
CA PHE A 360 32.58 -12.25 -20.76
C PHE A 360 32.55 -13.41 -21.79
N LEU A 361 31.66 -13.36 -22.78
CA LEU A 361 31.47 -14.42 -23.77
C LEU A 361 32.58 -14.47 -24.82
N ASN A 362 33.16 -13.31 -25.14
CA ASN A 362 34.13 -13.20 -26.23
C ASN A 362 35.58 -13.10 -25.77
N ASN A 363 35.84 -12.35 -24.69
CA ASN A 363 37.17 -12.09 -24.16
C ASN A 363 37.10 -11.50 -22.73
N LEU A 364 38.25 -11.06 -22.20
CA LEU A 364 38.37 -10.31 -20.94
C LEU A 364 38.80 -8.86 -21.18
N ALA A 365 38.44 -8.27 -22.32
CA ALA A 365 38.75 -6.87 -22.60
C ALA A 365 38.20 -5.98 -21.47
N ASN A 366 38.96 -4.94 -21.12
CA ASN A 366 38.65 -4.01 -20.02
C ASN A 366 38.54 -4.66 -18.63
N THR A 367 38.88 -5.95 -18.48
CA THR A 367 38.80 -6.69 -17.22
C THR A 367 40.21 -7.06 -16.76
N THR A 368 40.54 -6.69 -15.53
CA THR A 368 41.87 -6.88 -14.93
C THR A 368 41.76 -7.37 -13.50
N THR A 369 42.85 -7.85 -12.92
CA THR A 369 42.93 -8.07 -11.47
C THR A 369 43.39 -6.79 -10.78
N PHE A 370 43.03 -6.61 -9.51
CA PHE A 370 43.55 -5.51 -8.69
C PHE A 370 43.80 -5.97 -7.25
N GLY A 371 44.72 -5.29 -6.55
CA GLY A 371 45.16 -5.62 -5.19
C GLY A 371 46.65 -5.32 -4.99
N THR A 372 47.17 -5.47 -3.77
CA THR A 372 48.60 -5.30 -3.49
C THR A 372 49.40 -6.31 -4.31
N ILE A 373 50.28 -5.78 -5.16
CA ILE A 373 51.05 -6.32 -6.29
C ILE A 373 51.79 -7.68 -6.09
N GLY A 374 51.65 -8.36 -4.94
CA GLY A 374 52.25 -9.67 -4.65
C GLY A 374 51.36 -10.90 -4.88
N THR A 375 50.09 -10.73 -5.27
CA THR A 375 49.16 -11.87 -5.41
C THR A 375 49.11 -12.36 -6.87
N ASN A 376 49.82 -13.46 -7.18
CA ASN A 376 49.83 -14.10 -8.50
C ASN A 376 48.48 -14.78 -8.82
N GLY A 377 47.43 -13.98 -9.00
CA GLY A 377 46.15 -14.47 -9.47
C GLY A 377 46.12 -14.55 -11.00
N SER A 378 45.74 -15.71 -11.57
CA SER A 378 45.55 -15.85 -13.01
C SER A 378 44.10 -15.54 -13.37
N LEU A 379 43.89 -14.54 -14.22
CA LEU A 379 42.57 -14.19 -14.74
C LEU A 379 42.35 -14.92 -16.07
N THR A 380 41.30 -15.72 -16.14
CA THR A 380 40.95 -16.52 -17.32
C THR A 380 39.47 -16.38 -17.66
N GLN A 381 39.16 -16.42 -18.95
CA GLN A 381 37.78 -16.54 -19.41
C GLN A 381 37.35 -18.00 -19.29
N LYS A 382 36.09 -18.22 -18.94
CA LYS A 382 35.45 -19.52 -18.94
C LYS A 382 34.15 -19.47 -19.75
N THR A 383 33.72 -20.61 -20.25
CA THR A 383 32.57 -20.74 -21.16
C THR A 383 31.61 -21.86 -20.74
N ASP A 384 31.69 -22.31 -19.49
CA ASP A 384 30.98 -23.45 -18.93
C ASP A 384 30.26 -23.08 -17.62
N GLY A 385 29.03 -22.57 -17.72
CA GLY A 385 28.16 -22.32 -16.56
C GLY A 385 28.28 -20.91 -15.99
N GLY A 386 27.96 -19.92 -16.83
CA GLY A 386 27.75 -18.53 -16.44
C GLY A 386 26.59 -18.34 -15.45
N ALA A 387 26.36 -17.09 -15.06
CA ALA A 387 25.31 -16.67 -14.16
C ALA A 387 23.92 -16.74 -14.82
N PRO A 388 22.84 -16.80 -14.03
CA PRO A 388 21.48 -16.78 -14.56
C PRO A 388 21.26 -15.58 -15.50
N GLY A 389 20.84 -15.86 -16.74
CA GLY A 389 20.55 -14.86 -17.76
C GLY A 389 21.78 -14.29 -18.51
N ALA A 390 23.01 -14.53 -18.05
CA ALA A 390 24.24 -14.00 -18.66
C ALA A 390 24.86 -14.93 -19.73
N GLY A 391 24.22 -16.05 -20.06
CA GLY A 391 24.77 -17.03 -20.99
C GLY A 391 25.83 -17.92 -20.33
N ASN A 392 26.80 -18.40 -21.13
CA ASN A 392 27.75 -19.41 -20.67
C ASN A 392 29.14 -18.86 -20.32
N GLY A 393 29.43 -17.59 -20.60
CA GLY A 393 30.71 -16.93 -20.35
C GLY A 393 30.86 -16.49 -18.90
N TYR A 394 32.09 -16.41 -18.37
CA TYR A 394 32.38 -15.69 -17.12
C TYR A 394 33.88 -15.44 -16.98
N ALA A 395 34.26 -14.47 -16.14
CA ALA A 395 35.65 -14.21 -15.77
C ALA A 395 36.00 -14.94 -14.47
N ARG A 396 37.11 -15.69 -14.47
CA ARG A 396 37.61 -16.43 -13.31
C ARG A 396 38.99 -15.94 -12.90
N LEU A 397 39.11 -15.50 -11.67
CA LEU A 397 40.38 -15.24 -10.99
C LEU A 397 40.75 -16.46 -10.13
N VAL A 398 41.88 -17.11 -10.42
CA VAL A 398 42.45 -18.20 -9.60
C VAL A 398 43.60 -17.64 -8.78
N TYR A 399 43.53 -17.72 -7.45
CA TYR A 399 44.61 -17.27 -6.57
C TYR A 399 45.77 -18.27 -6.59
N GLY A 400 46.96 -17.86 -7.03
CA GLY A 400 48.14 -18.74 -7.14
C GLY A 400 48.93 -18.92 -5.84
N THR A 401 48.78 -18.00 -4.89
CA THR A 401 49.45 -18.03 -3.58
C THR A 401 48.47 -17.66 -2.49
N ASP A 402 48.74 -18.09 -1.27
CA ASP A 402 47.97 -17.70 -0.09
C ASP A 402 48.03 -16.16 0.07
N ALA A 403 46.89 -15.50 -0.06
CA ALA A 403 46.80 -14.05 -0.05
C ALA A 403 46.11 -13.56 1.23
N THR A 404 46.87 -12.86 2.08
CA THR A 404 46.33 -12.13 3.24
C THR A 404 45.78 -10.75 2.86
N THR A 405 46.11 -10.26 1.66
CA THR A 405 45.73 -8.93 1.18
C THR A 405 44.44 -8.96 0.36
N ALA A 406 43.69 -7.86 0.47
CA ALA A 406 42.55 -7.54 -0.37
C ALA A 406 42.90 -7.57 -1.87
N GLY A 407 42.10 -8.29 -2.65
CA GLY A 407 42.17 -8.32 -4.12
C GLY A 407 40.87 -8.78 -4.75
N GLY A 408 40.79 -8.70 -6.08
CA GLY A 408 39.63 -9.17 -6.84
C GLY A 408 39.69 -8.82 -8.33
N ILE A 409 38.53 -8.76 -8.97
CA ILE A 409 38.40 -8.49 -10.41
C ILE A 409 37.85 -7.07 -10.62
N ARG A 410 38.49 -6.33 -11.52
CA ARG A 410 38.16 -4.95 -11.90
C ARG A 410 37.68 -4.90 -13.34
N ILE A 411 36.55 -4.24 -13.55
CA ILE A 411 36.03 -3.90 -14.88
C ILE A 411 36.21 -2.40 -15.08
N THR A 412 36.80 -2.00 -16.21
CA THR A 412 37.09 -0.59 -16.53
C THR A 412 36.11 -0.07 -17.57
N LYS A 413 35.49 1.09 -17.30
CA LYS A 413 34.70 1.83 -18.28
C LYS A 413 35.18 3.28 -18.35
N THR A 414 35.60 3.71 -19.54
CA THR A 414 35.98 5.09 -19.85
C THR A 414 34.77 5.89 -20.35
N GLY A 415 34.83 7.22 -20.22
CA GLY A 415 33.80 8.13 -20.73
C GLY A 415 32.58 8.29 -19.82
N VAL A 416 32.77 8.28 -18.50
CA VAL A 416 31.70 8.65 -17.56
C VAL A 416 31.54 10.16 -17.47
N THR A 417 30.33 10.63 -17.20
CA THR A 417 30.03 12.07 -17.10
C THR A 417 29.94 12.49 -15.64
N ALA A 418 30.78 13.43 -15.22
CA ALA A 418 30.73 14.01 -13.88
C ALA A 418 29.35 14.61 -13.57
N GLY A 419 28.86 14.42 -12.34
CA GLY A 419 27.55 14.85 -11.88
C GLY A 419 26.40 13.88 -12.17
N LEU A 420 26.60 12.87 -13.02
CA LEU A 420 25.58 11.83 -13.23
C LEU A 420 25.68 10.73 -12.18
N ALA A 421 24.53 10.20 -11.78
CA ALA A 421 24.44 8.98 -10.98
C ALA A 421 24.64 7.74 -11.85
N TYR A 422 25.27 6.71 -11.28
CA TYR A 422 25.48 5.42 -11.89
C TYR A 422 25.13 4.29 -10.91
N SER A 423 24.52 3.24 -11.43
CA SER A 423 24.22 2.01 -10.69
C SER A 423 24.97 0.85 -11.34
N ALA A 424 25.52 -0.05 -10.53
CA ALA A 424 26.32 -1.18 -11.01
C ALA A 424 25.88 -2.49 -10.40
N GLY A 425 25.97 -3.57 -11.17
CA GLY A 425 25.64 -4.92 -10.73
C GLY A 425 26.63 -5.94 -11.27
N VAL A 426 26.87 -7.02 -10.53
CA VAL A 426 27.68 -8.14 -10.99
C VAL A 426 27.30 -9.40 -10.23
N TYR A 427 27.18 -10.53 -10.93
CA TYR A 427 27.06 -11.83 -10.29
C TYR A 427 28.44 -12.32 -9.88
N VAL A 428 28.55 -12.86 -8.66
CA VAL A 428 29.80 -13.41 -8.14
C VAL A 428 29.58 -14.80 -7.55
N ARG A 429 30.59 -15.66 -7.65
CA ARG A 429 30.67 -16.93 -6.91
C ARG A 429 32.13 -17.27 -6.58
N THR A 430 32.33 -18.21 -5.66
CA THR A 430 33.64 -18.68 -5.23
C THR A 430 33.57 -20.16 -4.88
N ASN A 431 34.71 -20.87 -5.00
CA ASN A 431 34.85 -22.26 -4.56
C ASN A 431 35.37 -22.39 -3.12
N LYS A 432 35.57 -21.28 -2.39
CA LYS A 432 36.11 -21.30 -1.03
C LYS A 432 35.09 -21.90 -0.07
N SER A 433 35.46 -23.04 0.54
CA SER A 433 34.67 -23.66 1.60
C SER A 433 34.49 -22.71 2.78
N GLY A 434 33.27 -22.63 3.33
CA GLY A 434 32.89 -21.66 4.38
C GLY A 434 32.55 -20.26 3.86
N GLY A 435 32.78 -20.00 2.58
CA GLY A 435 32.42 -18.75 1.92
C GLY A 435 33.45 -17.65 2.02
N GLN A 436 33.29 -16.67 1.15
CA GLN A 436 34.07 -15.45 1.19
C GLN A 436 33.13 -14.25 1.22
N PRO A 437 33.23 -13.38 2.23
CA PRO A 437 32.59 -12.07 2.20
C PRO A 437 33.07 -11.33 0.95
N THR A 438 32.15 -11.02 0.03
CA THR A 438 32.45 -10.31 -1.22
C THR A 438 31.52 -9.10 -1.33
N ARG A 439 32.03 -8.01 -1.89
CA ARG A 439 31.31 -6.78 -2.19
C ARG A 439 31.64 -6.29 -3.60
N ILE A 440 30.79 -5.41 -4.12
CA ILE A 440 31.07 -4.60 -5.31
C ILE A 440 31.47 -3.20 -4.83
N ARG A 441 32.35 -2.52 -5.59
CA ARG A 441 32.74 -1.11 -5.42
C ARG A 441 32.65 -0.38 -6.75
N ILE A 442 32.20 0.87 -6.71
CA ILE A 442 32.43 1.86 -7.77
C ILE A 442 33.58 2.78 -7.35
N ALA A 443 34.64 2.86 -8.15
CA ALA A 443 35.75 3.79 -7.96
C ALA A 443 35.90 4.74 -9.15
N TRP A 444 36.00 6.03 -8.87
CA TRP A 444 36.06 7.09 -9.87
C TRP A 444 37.49 7.52 -10.13
N ILE A 445 37.85 7.60 -11.40
CA ILE A 445 39.22 7.82 -11.87
C ILE A 445 39.23 9.04 -12.78
N SER A 446 40.17 9.93 -12.54
CA SER A 446 40.44 11.10 -13.37
C SER A 446 41.06 10.70 -14.71
N SER A 447 41.10 11.64 -15.66
CA SER A 447 41.80 11.45 -16.94
C SER A 447 43.30 11.19 -16.80
N SER A 448 43.93 11.59 -15.68
CA SER A 448 45.33 11.28 -15.35
C SER A 448 45.53 9.90 -14.72
N GLY A 449 44.47 9.10 -14.54
CA GLY A 449 44.53 7.78 -13.91
C GLY A 449 44.52 7.82 -12.38
N SER A 450 44.40 9.00 -11.76
CA SER A 450 44.33 9.14 -10.31
C SER A 450 42.92 8.83 -9.80
N VAL A 451 42.81 8.06 -8.71
CA VAL A 451 41.54 7.82 -8.02
C VAL A 451 41.06 9.13 -7.39
N ILE A 452 39.87 9.59 -7.78
CA ILE A 452 39.24 10.81 -7.23
C ILE A 452 38.49 10.46 -5.95
N SER A 453 37.68 9.41 -6.00
CA SER A 453 36.97 8.85 -4.85
C SER A 453 36.70 7.37 -5.08
N SER A 454 36.72 6.58 -4.00
CA SER A 454 36.66 5.11 -4.07
C SER A 454 35.69 4.48 -3.07
N ASN A 455 34.65 5.20 -2.66
CA ASN A 455 33.99 4.91 -1.39
C ASN A 455 32.53 4.44 -1.50
N THR A 456 31.98 4.23 -2.71
CA THR A 456 30.66 3.62 -2.82
C THR A 456 30.81 2.10 -2.88
N PHE A 457 30.43 1.44 -1.78
CA PHE A 457 30.46 -0.01 -1.62
C PHE A 457 29.04 -0.55 -1.47
N SER A 458 28.79 -1.76 -1.98
CA SER A 458 27.60 -2.50 -1.56
C SER A 458 27.71 -2.87 -0.09
N ALA A 459 26.67 -2.60 0.69
CA ALA A 459 26.51 -3.13 2.05
C ALA A 459 25.22 -3.95 2.10
N PRO A 460 25.19 -5.12 2.78
CA PRO A 460 26.29 -5.82 3.49
C PRO A 460 27.20 -6.64 2.56
N ASN A 461 28.29 -7.19 3.12
CA ASN A 461 29.07 -8.23 2.45
C ASN A 461 28.20 -9.47 2.24
N VAL A 462 28.23 -10.06 1.04
CA VAL A 462 27.54 -11.33 0.78
C VAL A 462 28.56 -12.46 0.90
N ASN A 463 28.29 -13.43 1.78
CA ASN A 463 29.06 -14.66 1.86
C ASN A 463 28.70 -15.53 0.67
N VAL A 464 29.53 -15.49 -0.37
CA VAL A 464 29.34 -16.29 -1.57
C VAL A 464 30.01 -17.65 -1.40
N VAL A 465 29.32 -18.73 -1.78
CA VAL A 465 29.75 -20.14 -1.72
C VAL A 465 29.08 -20.90 -2.86
N PHE A 466 29.83 -21.43 -3.82
CA PHE A 466 29.40 -22.36 -4.89
C PHE A 466 28.17 -21.97 -5.74
N ALA A 467 27.54 -20.82 -5.48
CA ALA A 467 26.35 -20.33 -6.14
C ALA A 467 26.54 -18.86 -6.54
N TRP A 468 25.94 -18.49 -7.67
CA TRP A 468 25.92 -17.11 -8.15
C TRP A 468 25.05 -16.25 -7.25
N ASN A 469 25.63 -15.16 -6.74
CA ASN A 469 24.92 -14.13 -6.00
C ASN A 469 25.11 -12.80 -6.71
N ARG A 470 24.03 -12.03 -6.85
CA ARG A 470 24.09 -10.71 -7.47
C ARG A 470 24.45 -9.66 -6.43
N LEU A 471 25.53 -8.93 -6.68
CA LEU A 471 25.92 -7.76 -5.90
C LEU A 471 25.51 -6.49 -6.64
N THR A 472 25.00 -5.48 -5.93
CA THR A 472 24.50 -4.25 -6.54
C THR A 472 24.94 -3.00 -5.77
N ILE A 473 25.14 -1.91 -6.50
CA ILE A 473 25.25 -0.52 -6.00
C ILE A 473 24.28 0.32 -6.82
N SER A 474 23.54 1.20 -6.15
CA SER A 474 22.61 2.12 -6.79
C SER A 474 22.97 3.57 -6.49
N GLY A 475 22.84 4.45 -7.48
CA GLY A 475 22.90 5.91 -7.30
C GLY A 475 24.27 6.50 -6.93
N ALA A 476 25.37 5.90 -7.37
CA ALA A 476 26.70 6.46 -7.15
C ALA A 476 26.94 7.66 -8.07
N VAL A 477 27.03 8.87 -7.51
CA VAL A 477 27.27 10.09 -8.29
C VAL A 477 28.74 10.23 -8.68
N ALA A 478 29.01 10.40 -9.97
CA ALA A 478 30.34 10.65 -10.50
C ALA A 478 30.85 12.03 -10.02
N PRO A 479 31.97 12.13 -9.29
CA PRO A 479 32.49 13.41 -8.81
C PRO A 479 33.02 14.27 -9.95
N ALA A 480 33.21 15.56 -9.69
CA ALA A 480 33.88 16.47 -10.62
C ALA A 480 35.25 15.92 -11.06
N GLY A 481 35.50 15.93 -12.38
CA GLY A 481 36.75 15.41 -12.98
C GLY A 481 36.77 13.90 -13.23
N ALA A 482 35.73 13.14 -12.86
CA ALA A 482 35.62 11.73 -13.21
C ALA A 482 35.59 11.55 -14.74
N ALA A 483 36.46 10.67 -15.25
CA ALA A 483 36.58 10.33 -16.66
C ALA A 483 36.48 8.83 -16.90
N THR A 484 36.87 8.03 -15.91
CA THR A 484 36.82 6.56 -15.94
C THR A 484 36.21 6.06 -14.64
N VAL A 485 35.50 4.94 -14.72
CA VAL A 485 34.97 4.22 -13.57
C VAL A 485 35.50 2.80 -13.53
N TYR A 486 35.83 2.34 -12.33
CA TYR A 486 36.13 0.95 -12.06
C TYR A 486 34.95 0.33 -11.30
N VAL A 487 34.43 -0.77 -11.84
CA VAL A 487 33.50 -1.67 -11.16
C VAL A 487 34.32 -2.84 -10.63
N ASP A 488 34.61 -2.79 -9.33
CA ASP A 488 35.49 -3.72 -8.65
C ASP A 488 34.67 -4.74 -7.87
N THR A 489 34.93 -6.04 -8.05
CA THR A 489 34.53 -7.06 -7.07
C THR A 489 35.66 -7.26 -6.08
N TRP A 490 35.33 -7.16 -4.80
CA TRP A 490 36.31 -7.10 -3.74
C TRP A 490 35.92 -7.99 -2.57
N ALA A 491 36.87 -8.77 -2.06
CA ALA A 491 36.73 -9.48 -0.79
C ALA A 491 37.43 -8.71 0.35
N PRO A 492 36.69 -8.02 1.25
CA PRO A 492 37.29 -7.24 2.31
C PRO A 492 37.80 -8.08 3.48
N ASN A 493 38.84 -7.56 4.15
CA ASN A 493 39.43 -8.03 5.41
C ASN A 493 40.05 -9.44 5.35
N GLY A 494 41.36 -9.53 5.10
CA GLY A 494 42.29 -10.51 5.73
C GLY A 494 42.01 -12.01 5.66
N THR A 495 40.88 -12.46 5.10
CA THR A 495 40.53 -13.88 5.07
C THR A 495 41.34 -14.51 3.95
N ASN A 496 42.36 -15.27 4.33
CA ASN A 496 43.32 -15.86 3.42
C ASN A 496 42.63 -16.55 2.24
N TRP A 497 42.80 -16.01 1.04
CA TRP A 497 42.54 -16.77 -0.18
C TRP A 497 43.67 -17.79 -0.28
N ALA A 498 43.39 -19.04 0.09
CA ALA A 498 44.34 -20.13 -0.16
C ALA A 498 44.60 -20.28 -1.67
N SER A 499 45.81 -20.73 -2.02
CA SER A 499 46.15 -21.10 -3.39
C SER A 499 45.12 -22.11 -3.96
N GLY A 500 44.68 -21.88 -5.19
CA GLY A 500 43.65 -22.67 -5.88
C GLY A 500 42.21 -22.24 -5.61
N ASN A 501 41.96 -21.32 -4.67
CA ASN A 501 40.65 -20.70 -4.57
C ASN A 501 40.36 -19.84 -5.81
N VAL A 502 39.08 -19.69 -6.14
CA VAL A 502 38.61 -18.91 -7.29
C VAL A 502 37.60 -17.86 -6.88
N LEU A 503 37.65 -16.72 -7.55
CA LEU A 503 36.59 -15.72 -7.61
C LEU A 503 36.10 -15.65 -9.05
N ASP A 504 34.85 -16.03 -9.27
CA ASP A 504 34.20 -15.93 -10.57
C ASP A 504 33.26 -14.72 -10.57
N ILE A 505 33.25 -13.97 -11.67
CA ILE A 505 32.28 -12.91 -11.90
C ILE A 505 31.63 -13.06 -13.27
N ASP A 506 30.36 -12.68 -13.36
CA ASP A 506 29.59 -12.68 -14.60
C ASP A 506 28.48 -11.62 -14.57
N GLY A 507 27.85 -11.37 -15.71
CA GLY A 507 26.68 -10.50 -15.85
C GLY A 507 26.91 -9.09 -15.32
N ALA A 508 28.06 -8.50 -15.66
CA ALA A 508 28.45 -7.18 -15.20
C ALA A 508 27.61 -6.08 -15.85
N MET A 509 27.17 -5.13 -15.04
CA MET A 509 26.37 -4.00 -15.46
C MET A 509 26.87 -2.71 -14.86
N LEU A 510 26.80 -1.66 -15.68
CA LEU A 510 26.90 -0.28 -15.25
C LEU A 510 25.87 0.50 -16.05
N VAL A 511 24.93 1.13 -15.38
CA VAL A 511 23.86 1.91 -16.01
C VAL A 511 23.87 3.32 -15.45
N GLU A 512 23.47 4.29 -16.27
CA GLU A 512 23.22 5.65 -15.79
C GLU A 512 21.89 5.70 -15.02
N GLY A 513 21.89 6.39 -13.87
CA GLY A 513 20.72 6.55 -12.99
C GLY A 513 20.87 5.87 -11.63
N ASP A 514 19.83 6.02 -10.80
CA ASP A 514 19.78 5.55 -9.41
C ASP A 514 19.16 4.15 -9.26
N TYR A 515 18.78 3.53 -10.35
CA TYR A 515 18.18 2.20 -10.36
C TYR A 515 18.98 1.26 -11.24
N LEU A 516 19.30 0.09 -10.69
CA LEU A 516 19.88 -1.01 -11.43
C LEU A 516 18.77 -1.98 -11.84
N PRO A 517 18.47 -2.15 -13.13
CA PRO A 517 17.51 -3.15 -13.58
C PRO A 517 18.00 -4.58 -13.35
N GLU A 518 17.17 -5.58 -13.64
CA GLU A 518 17.64 -6.95 -13.81
C GLU A 518 18.75 -7.04 -14.86
N TYR A 519 19.55 -8.11 -14.79
CA TYR A 519 20.62 -8.30 -15.76
C TYR A 519 20.04 -8.35 -17.17
N PHE A 520 20.69 -7.62 -18.08
CA PHE A 520 20.44 -7.75 -19.50
C PHE A 520 21.72 -7.54 -20.30
N ASP A 521 21.74 -8.17 -21.45
CA ASP A 521 22.68 -7.93 -22.54
C ASP A 521 21.95 -7.90 -23.88
N GLY A 522 22.68 -7.74 -24.98
CA GLY A 522 22.06 -7.65 -26.31
C GLY A 522 21.50 -8.97 -26.84
N SER A 523 21.69 -10.08 -26.11
CA SER A 523 21.16 -11.41 -26.43
C SER A 523 20.02 -11.83 -25.49
N THR A 524 19.65 -10.98 -24.53
CA THR A 524 18.53 -11.22 -23.62
C THR A 524 17.22 -11.30 -24.42
N THR A 525 16.38 -12.29 -24.11
CA THR A 525 15.10 -12.48 -24.81
C THR A 525 14.21 -11.26 -24.63
N ALA A 526 13.67 -10.74 -25.73
CA ALA A 526 12.71 -9.64 -25.69
C ALA A 526 11.43 -10.03 -24.94
N THR A 527 10.82 -9.06 -24.27
CA THR A 527 9.54 -9.16 -23.57
C THR A 527 8.55 -8.17 -24.19
N ASP A 528 7.29 -8.22 -23.76
CA ASP A 528 6.29 -7.22 -24.16
C ASP A 528 6.64 -5.78 -23.71
N THR A 529 7.54 -5.66 -22.72
CA THR A 529 7.98 -4.38 -22.15
C THR A 529 9.31 -3.89 -22.69
N TYR A 530 10.18 -4.79 -23.17
CA TYR A 530 11.54 -4.44 -23.56
C TYR A 530 12.03 -5.24 -24.78
N ALA A 531 12.67 -4.52 -25.70
CA ALA A 531 13.56 -5.10 -26.69
C ALA A 531 15.02 -4.98 -26.22
N TYR A 532 15.85 -5.96 -26.59
CA TYR A 532 17.28 -5.97 -26.24
C TYR A 532 18.13 -6.04 -27.51
N GLY A 533 19.30 -5.42 -27.48
CA GLY A 533 20.22 -5.44 -28.61
C GLY A 533 21.64 -4.98 -28.25
N TRP A 534 22.59 -5.32 -29.11
CA TRP A 534 23.98 -4.85 -29.02
C TRP A 534 24.15 -3.55 -29.82
N ASN A 535 24.92 -2.58 -29.30
CA ASN A 535 25.25 -1.36 -30.05
C ASN A 535 26.33 -1.58 -31.13
N GLY A 536 27.03 -2.70 -31.08
CA GLY A 536 28.04 -3.09 -32.05
C GLY A 536 28.17 -4.62 -32.12
N THR A 537 29.39 -5.13 -32.04
CA THR A 537 29.64 -6.58 -32.06
C THR A 537 28.94 -7.28 -30.89
N SER A 538 28.19 -8.35 -31.20
CA SER A 538 27.53 -9.19 -30.20
C SER A 538 28.53 -9.73 -29.18
N GLY A 539 28.26 -9.53 -27.89
CA GLY A 539 29.15 -9.92 -26.78
C GLY A 539 30.46 -9.12 -26.69
N GLY A 540 30.64 -8.06 -27.48
CA GLY A 540 31.88 -7.28 -27.54
C GLY A 540 31.67 -5.77 -27.47
N SER A 541 30.44 -5.32 -27.27
CA SER A 541 30.05 -3.92 -27.21
C SER A 541 29.11 -3.68 -26.03
N THR A 542 28.71 -2.44 -25.77
CA THR A 542 27.63 -2.12 -24.83
C THR A 542 26.31 -2.70 -25.34
N SER A 543 25.43 -3.09 -24.42
CA SER A 543 24.06 -3.54 -24.75
C SER A 543 23.03 -2.46 -24.41
N ASN A 544 21.94 -2.45 -25.17
CA ASN A 544 20.77 -1.61 -24.92
C ASN A 544 19.58 -2.48 -24.52
N ARG A 545 18.84 -2.00 -23.54
CA ARG A 545 17.46 -2.36 -23.27
C ARG A 545 16.59 -1.18 -23.71
N ALA A 546 15.82 -1.36 -24.78
CA ALA A 546 14.89 -0.38 -25.29
C ALA A 546 13.49 -0.67 -24.75
N ALA A 547 12.87 0.31 -24.10
CA ALA A 547 11.50 0.21 -23.63
C ALA A 547 10.52 0.20 -24.83
N ALA A 548 9.56 -0.73 -24.82
CA ALA A 548 8.48 -0.76 -25.81
C ALA A 548 7.56 0.48 -25.67
N TYR A 549 7.41 0.96 -24.44
CA TYR A 549 6.78 2.21 -24.06
C TYR A 549 7.48 2.76 -22.82
N GLU A 550 7.56 4.08 -22.70
CA GLU A 550 8.23 4.71 -21.56
C GLU A 550 7.26 4.89 -20.39
N ARG A 551 7.71 4.59 -19.18
CA ARG A 551 7.12 4.96 -17.89
C ARG A 551 8.27 5.53 -17.07
N SER A 552 8.24 6.85 -16.89
CA SER A 552 9.31 7.59 -16.23
C SER A 552 9.53 7.05 -14.81
N THR A 553 10.78 7.02 -14.35
CA THR A 553 11.04 6.76 -12.93
C THR A 553 10.46 7.86 -12.05
N ASP A 554 10.36 9.08 -12.57
CA ASP A 554 9.91 10.24 -11.79
C ASP A 554 8.42 10.20 -11.47
N SER A 555 7.63 9.31 -12.08
CA SER A 555 6.21 9.12 -11.74
C SER A 555 5.99 8.48 -10.37
N LEU A 556 7.03 7.89 -9.76
CA LEU A 556 7.00 7.31 -8.41
C LEU A 556 7.64 8.20 -7.34
N VAL A 557 7.97 9.44 -7.70
CA VAL A 557 8.59 10.41 -6.79
C VAL A 557 7.51 11.34 -6.28
N TRP A 558 7.21 11.27 -4.98
CA TRP A 558 6.28 12.20 -4.35
C TRP A 558 7.05 13.47 -3.94
N ASN A 559 6.72 14.61 -4.54
CA ASN A 559 7.50 15.83 -4.41
C ASN A 559 7.06 16.70 -3.22
N PRO A 560 7.97 17.48 -2.59
CA PRO A 560 7.59 18.43 -1.55
C PRO A 560 6.44 19.35 -1.98
N GLY A 561 5.41 19.44 -1.14
CA GLY A 561 4.21 20.25 -1.37
C GLY A 561 3.18 19.63 -2.31
N GLU A 562 3.47 18.53 -3.01
CA GLU A 562 2.49 17.76 -3.77
C GLU A 562 1.54 17.03 -2.82
N SER A 563 0.23 17.05 -3.08
CA SER A 563 -0.72 16.27 -2.26
C SER A 563 -0.64 14.77 -2.58
N ALA A 564 -1.00 13.92 -1.62
CA ALA A 564 -1.06 12.48 -1.84
C ALA A 564 -2.02 12.12 -2.98
N TRP A 565 -3.12 12.88 -3.15
CA TRP A 565 -4.02 12.73 -4.30
C TRP A 565 -3.36 13.14 -5.61
N GLU A 566 -2.70 14.30 -5.66
CA GLU A 566 -1.97 14.79 -6.84
C GLU A 566 -0.91 13.77 -7.31
N PHE A 567 -0.26 13.09 -6.37
CA PHE A 567 0.69 12.00 -6.63
C PHE A 567 0.01 10.71 -7.14
N LEU A 568 -1.10 10.29 -6.51
CA LEU A 568 -1.77 9.02 -6.84
C LEU A 568 -2.58 9.06 -8.14
N GLU A 569 -3.24 10.17 -8.43
CA GLU A 569 -4.14 10.34 -9.58
C GLU A 569 -3.54 9.84 -10.91
N PRO A 570 -2.33 10.27 -11.36
CA PRO A 570 -1.77 9.78 -12.62
C PRO A 570 -1.42 8.29 -12.60
N ILE A 571 -1.13 7.72 -11.43
CA ILE A 571 -0.87 6.29 -11.26
C ILE A 571 -2.18 5.50 -11.43
N LEU A 572 -3.25 5.98 -10.79
CA LEU A 572 -4.58 5.38 -10.87
C LEU A 572 -5.15 5.44 -12.29
N ASP A 573 -5.07 6.60 -12.94
CA ASP A 573 -5.55 6.81 -14.31
C ASP A 573 -4.80 5.92 -15.31
N GLN A 574 -3.48 5.80 -15.19
CA GLN A 574 -2.68 4.91 -16.04
C GLN A 574 -3.04 3.44 -15.82
N ALA A 575 -3.28 3.04 -14.57
CA ALA A 575 -3.67 1.68 -14.21
C ALA A 575 -5.13 1.37 -14.55
N GLY A 576 -5.94 2.38 -14.90
CA GLY A 576 -7.39 2.23 -15.11
C GLY A 576 -8.15 1.90 -13.81
N LEU A 577 -7.64 2.38 -12.68
CA LEU A 577 -8.17 2.12 -11.35
C LEU A 577 -8.80 3.37 -10.75
N ARG A 578 -9.71 3.17 -9.79
CA ARG A 578 -10.38 4.23 -9.03
C ARG A 578 -10.20 4.00 -7.54
N LEU A 579 -9.74 5.03 -6.85
CA LEU A 579 -9.66 5.08 -5.39
C LEU A 579 -10.76 5.98 -4.86
N PHE A 580 -11.50 5.51 -3.86
CA PHE A 580 -12.44 6.35 -3.12
C PHE A 580 -12.62 5.87 -1.68
N CYS A 581 -13.13 6.74 -0.81
CA CYS A 581 -13.58 6.39 0.53
C CYS A 581 -15.10 6.46 0.61
N ASP A 582 -15.74 5.33 0.92
CA ASP A 582 -17.19 5.26 1.02
C ASP A 582 -17.74 5.99 2.26
N GLU A 583 -19.06 6.09 2.36
CA GLU A 583 -19.74 6.79 3.46
C GLU A 583 -19.52 6.13 4.84
N LYS A 584 -19.02 4.89 4.85
CA LYS A 584 -18.67 4.10 6.05
C LYS A 584 -17.18 4.21 6.38
N ARG A 585 -16.45 5.05 5.66
CA ARG A 585 -15.01 5.30 5.83
C ARG A 585 -14.14 4.10 5.45
N VAL A 586 -14.61 3.30 4.51
CA VAL A 586 -13.85 2.19 3.94
C VAL A 586 -13.22 2.67 2.64
N TRP A 587 -11.89 2.64 2.60
CA TRP A 587 -11.14 2.95 1.38
C TRP A 587 -11.21 1.78 0.42
N GLN A 588 -11.73 2.03 -0.78
CA GLN A 588 -11.91 1.06 -1.86
C GLN A 588 -10.98 1.42 -3.01
N LEU A 589 -10.25 0.41 -3.51
CA LEU A 589 -9.51 0.49 -4.76
C LEU A 589 -10.13 -0.51 -5.72
N VAL A 590 -10.71 0.00 -6.80
CA VAL A 590 -11.57 -0.74 -7.72
C VAL A 590 -11.21 -0.45 -9.17
N ASP A 591 -11.64 -1.30 -10.09
CA ASP A 591 -11.52 -1.08 -11.54
C ASP A 591 -12.86 -0.59 -12.13
N ASN A 592 -12.93 -0.49 -13.46
CA ASN A 592 -14.14 -0.06 -14.17
C ASN A 592 -15.29 -1.09 -14.13
N ASP A 593 -15.01 -2.34 -13.72
CA ASP A 593 -16.00 -3.42 -13.63
C ASP A 593 -16.63 -3.50 -12.23
N PHE A 594 -16.29 -2.56 -11.34
CA PHE A 594 -16.87 -2.47 -10.01
C PHE A 594 -18.39 -2.28 -10.08
N ASN A 595 -19.11 -3.30 -9.63
CA ASN A 595 -20.56 -3.30 -9.53
C ASN A 595 -20.97 -3.69 -8.10
N PRO A 596 -21.29 -2.73 -7.22
CA PRO A 596 -21.83 -3.04 -5.90
C PRO A 596 -23.15 -3.81 -6.04
N PRO A 597 -23.44 -4.76 -5.14
CA PRO A 597 -24.62 -5.60 -5.25
C PRO A 597 -25.91 -4.76 -5.21
N GLY A 598 -26.91 -5.20 -5.97
CA GLY A 598 -28.23 -4.56 -6.05
C GLY A 598 -28.63 -4.25 -7.50
N LEU A 599 -29.92 -4.03 -7.69
CA LEU A 599 -30.50 -3.51 -8.93
C LEU A 599 -31.46 -2.40 -8.53
N VAL A 600 -31.25 -1.21 -9.10
CA VAL A 600 -32.16 -0.08 -8.94
C VAL A 600 -33.24 -0.19 -10.00
N THR A 601 -34.50 -0.29 -9.59
CA THR A 601 -35.63 -0.32 -10.53
C THR A 601 -36.43 0.97 -10.39
N MET A 602 -36.56 1.71 -11.48
CA MET A 602 -37.34 2.95 -11.52
C MET A 602 -38.38 2.89 -12.62
N ALA A 603 -39.63 3.18 -12.29
CA ALA A 603 -40.71 3.19 -13.27
C ALA A 603 -41.56 4.45 -13.11
N SER A 604 -41.96 5.03 -14.24
CA SER A 604 -43.04 6.01 -14.27
C SER A 604 -44.30 5.45 -13.63
N ASP A 605 -45.07 6.33 -13.00
CA ASP A 605 -46.29 6.00 -12.24
C ASP A 605 -46.07 5.18 -10.96
N PHE A 606 -44.84 4.75 -10.66
CA PHE A 606 -44.48 4.06 -9.41
C PHE A 606 -43.63 4.93 -8.50
N ASN A 607 -42.38 5.21 -8.89
CA ASN A 607 -41.41 5.90 -8.04
C ASN A 607 -40.69 7.06 -8.71
N ILE A 608 -40.90 7.33 -10.00
CA ILE A 608 -40.35 8.49 -10.71
C ILE A 608 -41.34 9.66 -10.66
N TYR A 609 -40.86 10.85 -10.29
CA TYR A 609 -41.58 12.13 -10.32
C TYR A 609 -41.23 12.96 -11.56
N GLY A 610 -40.03 12.81 -12.09
CA GLY A 610 -39.55 13.50 -13.29
C GLY A 610 -38.40 12.75 -13.93
N ALA A 611 -38.28 12.85 -15.25
CA ALA A 611 -37.17 12.28 -16.00
C ALA A 611 -36.76 13.26 -17.09
N ASN A 612 -35.45 13.55 -17.17
CA ASN A 612 -34.86 14.31 -18.25
C ASN A 612 -33.86 13.41 -18.98
N ASP A 613 -34.16 13.11 -20.24
CA ASP A 613 -33.26 12.34 -21.11
C ASP A 613 -32.45 13.32 -21.96
N SER A 614 -31.12 13.26 -21.82
CA SER A 614 -30.19 14.13 -22.53
C SER A 614 -29.20 13.31 -23.36
N ILE A 615 -29.15 13.61 -24.65
CA ILE A 615 -28.10 13.14 -25.56
C ILE A 615 -27.38 14.37 -26.08
N ASP A 616 -26.21 14.68 -25.51
CA ASP A 616 -25.47 15.89 -25.84
C ASP A 616 -23.96 15.61 -25.96
N ARG A 617 -23.46 15.76 -27.18
CA ARG A 617 -22.02 15.64 -27.50
C ARG A 617 -21.20 16.83 -27.03
N SER A 618 -21.85 17.97 -26.80
CA SER A 618 -21.24 19.22 -26.35
C SER A 618 -21.33 19.43 -24.84
N ALA A 619 -22.01 18.53 -24.13
CA ALA A 619 -22.13 18.62 -22.69
C ALA A 619 -20.73 18.53 -22.04
N THR A 620 -20.49 19.42 -21.08
CA THR A 620 -19.26 19.47 -20.32
C THR A 620 -19.53 19.14 -18.86
N ALA A 621 -18.59 18.45 -18.22
CA ALA A 621 -18.54 18.32 -16.77
C ALA A 621 -18.33 19.69 -16.11
N ILE A 622 -18.41 19.73 -14.78
CA ILE A 622 -18.25 20.94 -13.96
C ILE A 622 -16.88 21.60 -14.17
N ASP A 623 -15.85 20.81 -14.48
CA ASP A 623 -14.49 21.28 -14.78
C ASP A 623 -14.29 21.77 -16.23
N GLY A 624 -15.35 21.73 -17.05
CA GLY A 624 -15.32 22.10 -18.47
C GLY A 624 -14.83 21.00 -19.41
N SER A 625 -14.46 19.82 -18.91
CA SER A 625 -14.12 18.67 -19.76
C SER A 625 -15.37 18.12 -20.46
N PRO A 626 -15.29 17.68 -21.73
CA PRO A 626 -16.46 17.12 -22.41
C PRO A 626 -16.87 15.78 -21.79
N LEU A 627 -18.18 15.59 -21.61
CA LEU A 627 -18.76 14.34 -21.12
C LEU A 627 -18.69 13.23 -22.18
N PHE A 628 -18.63 13.58 -23.47
CA PHE A 628 -18.47 12.64 -24.56
C PHE A 628 -17.08 12.75 -25.20
N ILE A 629 -16.29 11.69 -25.06
CA ILE A 629 -14.94 11.57 -25.65
C ILE A 629 -14.80 10.15 -26.22
N ASP A 630 -14.60 10.05 -27.54
CA ASP A 630 -14.34 8.77 -28.23
C ASP A 630 -12.87 8.62 -28.66
N ALA A 631 -12.06 9.68 -28.51
CA ALA A 631 -10.61 9.66 -28.58
C ALA A 631 -9.99 10.69 -27.61
N ALA A 632 -8.89 10.33 -26.98
CA ALA A 632 -8.16 11.22 -26.08
C ALA A 632 -6.66 11.25 -26.41
N VAL A 633 -6.05 12.41 -26.21
CA VAL A 633 -4.60 12.60 -26.18
C VAL A 633 -4.24 13.29 -24.87
N VAL A 634 -3.38 12.68 -24.07
CA VAL A 634 -2.84 13.29 -22.85
C VAL A 634 -1.40 13.70 -23.12
N GLU A 635 -1.13 15.00 -23.10
CA GLU A 635 0.21 15.56 -23.20
C GLU A 635 0.78 15.76 -21.80
N TYR A 636 1.89 15.08 -21.52
CA TYR A 636 2.64 15.23 -20.28
C TYR A 636 3.82 16.15 -20.52
N SER A 637 4.02 17.10 -19.61
CA SER A 637 5.19 17.97 -19.58
C SER A 637 5.78 17.99 -18.17
N TRP A 638 7.09 17.87 -18.03
CA TRP A 638 7.75 17.93 -16.72
C TRP A 638 9.23 18.30 -16.87
N LEU A 639 9.86 18.64 -15.76
CA LEU A 639 11.32 18.69 -15.66
C LEU A 639 11.80 17.37 -15.09
N ASP A 640 12.70 16.68 -15.79
CA ASP A 640 13.33 15.47 -15.23
C ASP A 640 14.27 15.83 -14.06
N ARG A 641 14.81 14.82 -13.37
CA ARG A 641 15.78 15.02 -12.26
C ARG A 641 17.00 15.87 -12.61
N LYS A 642 17.33 16.03 -13.89
CA LYS A 642 18.44 16.87 -14.36
C LYS A 642 17.99 18.32 -14.61
N GLY A 643 16.73 18.65 -14.33
CA GLY A 643 16.10 19.92 -14.64
C GLY A 643 15.84 20.11 -16.13
N SER A 644 15.90 19.05 -16.94
CA SER A 644 15.66 19.14 -18.38
C SER A 644 14.17 18.99 -18.70
N PRO A 645 13.60 19.87 -19.53
CA PRO A 645 12.20 19.75 -19.94
C PRO A 645 11.99 18.48 -20.77
N ARG A 646 10.91 17.76 -20.46
CA ARG A 646 10.46 16.56 -21.14
C ARG A 646 9.01 16.73 -21.57
N THR A 647 8.68 16.07 -22.67
CA THR A 647 7.31 15.96 -23.17
C THR A 647 7.06 14.53 -23.61
N ALA A 648 5.89 13.99 -23.28
CA ALA A 648 5.42 12.69 -23.74
C ALA A 648 3.93 12.75 -24.04
N PHE A 649 3.45 11.81 -24.85
CA PHE A 649 2.05 11.73 -25.26
C PHE A 649 1.50 10.33 -24.99
N ASP A 650 0.31 10.27 -24.38
CA ASP A 650 -0.55 9.09 -24.37
C ASP A 650 -1.73 9.33 -25.29
N SER A 651 -2.13 8.33 -26.07
CA SER A 651 -3.25 8.49 -26.99
C SER A 651 -4.05 7.20 -27.11
N PHE A 652 -5.36 7.34 -27.14
CA PHE A 652 -6.29 6.23 -27.37
C PHE A 652 -7.49 6.72 -28.16
N ALA A 653 -8.00 5.89 -29.07
CA ALA A 653 -9.19 6.17 -29.86
C ALA A 653 -9.99 4.89 -30.07
N LEU A 654 -11.32 4.99 -29.95
CA LEU A 654 -12.21 3.94 -30.42
C LEU A 654 -12.20 3.88 -31.96
N PRO A 655 -12.47 2.72 -32.58
CA PRO A 655 -12.62 2.64 -34.03
C PRO A 655 -13.68 3.63 -34.52
N GLY A 656 -13.32 4.50 -35.46
CA GLY A 656 -14.22 5.51 -36.01
C GLY A 656 -14.43 6.76 -35.15
N ALA A 657 -13.56 7.03 -34.18
CA ALA A 657 -13.64 8.21 -33.30
C ALA A 657 -13.81 9.54 -34.08
N THR A 658 -14.67 10.42 -33.57
CA THR A 658 -15.10 11.69 -34.19
C THR A 658 -14.94 12.91 -33.28
N SER A 659 -14.63 12.70 -32.00
CA SER A 659 -14.60 13.71 -30.94
C SER A 659 -13.30 13.59 -30.12
N PRO A 660 -12.12 13.84 -30.73
CA PRO A 660 -10.86 13.81 -30.01
C PRO A 660 -10.76 14.96 -29.01
N PHE A 661 -10.35 14.65 -27.77
CA PHE A 661 -10.08 15.65 -26.74
C PHE A 661 -8.62 15.58 -26.27
N LYS A 662 -8.01 16.74 -25.99
CA LYS A 662 -6.63 16.83 -25.53
C LYS A 662 -6.58 17.31 -24.08
N PHE A 663 -5.91 16.56 -23.22
CA PHE A 663 -5.55 16.96 -21.86
C PHE A 663 -4.08 17.39 -21.83
N SER A 664 -3.74 18.39 -21.02
CA SER A 664 -2.35 18.78 -20.75
C SER A 664 -2.08 18.65 -19.26
N VAL A 665 -1.07 17.86 -18.91
CA VAL A 665 -0.70 17.52 -17.53
C VAL A 665 0.75 17.92 -17.30
N ASN A 666 1.01 18.73 -16.27
CA ASN A 666 2.36 19.14 -15.89
C ASN A 666 2.97 18.17 -14.85
N ARG A 667 3.15 16.90 -15.23
CA ARG A 667 3.69 15.83 -14.36
C ARG A 667 4.51 14.81 -15.18
N PRO A 668 5.39 14.02 -14.54
CA PRO A 668 6.11 12.94 -15.20
C PRO A 668 5.19 11.93 -15.86
N TYR A 669 5.57 11.46 -17.05
CA TYR A 669 4.77 10.50 -17.81
C TYR A 669 4.67 9.13 -17.09
N PRO A 670 3.46 8.70 -16.66
CA PRO A 670 3.25 7.44 -15.94
C PRO A 670 3.24 6.20 -16.87
N GLY A 671 3.37 6.40 -18.18
CA GLY A 671 3.16 5.38 -19.19
C GLY A 671 1.77 5.44 -19.83
N PRO A 672 1.50 4.58 -20.82
CA PRO A 672 0.24 4.59 -21.56
C PRO A 672 -0.89 4.04 -20.69
N GLY A 673 -2.09 4.60 -20.81
CA GLY A 673 -3.29 4.09 -20.14
C GLY A 673 -4.29 5.16 -19.73
N ALA A 674 -3.81 6.35 -19.36
CA ALA A 674 -4.66 7.46 -18.94
C ALA A 674 -5.61 7.92 -20.06
N ALA A 675 -5.14 7.98 -21.31
CA ALA A 675 -5.99 8.31 -22.46
C ALA A 675 -7.08 7.24 -22.67
N LYS A 676 -6.73 5.95 -22.52
CA LYS A 676 -7.70 4.86 -22.59
C LYS A 676 -8.72 4.95 -21.46
N TYR A 677 -8.26 5.20 -20.23
CA TYR A 677 -9.12 5.39 -19.07
C TYR A 677 -10.10 6.55 -19.27
N ALA A 678 -9.62 7.71 -19.71
CA ALA A 678 -10.45 8.87 -20.00
C ALA A 678 -11.53 8.58 -21.06
N VAL A 679 -11.18 7.89 -22.15
CA VAL A 679 -12.16 7.49 -23.18
C VAL A 679 -13.14 6.47 -22.63
N THR A 680 -12.68 5.39 -21.98
CA THR A 680 -13.58 4.35 -21.45
C THR A 680 -14.53 4.88 -20.37
N ARG A 681 -14.07 5.81 -19.51
CA ARG A 681 -14.89 6.41 -18.44
C ARG A 681 -15.97 7.35 -18.99
N ASN A 682 -15.68 8.05 -20.08
CA ASN A 682 -16.61 8.98 -20.73
C ASN A 682 -17.44 8.31 -21.84
N ASN A 683 -17.03 7.13 -22.30
CA ASN A 683 -17.83 6.34 -23.24
C ASN A 683 -19.15 5.93 -22.56
N GLY A 684 -20.27 6.38 -23.12
CA GLY A 684 -21.61 6.17 -22.54
C GLY A 684 -22.07 7.27 -21.57
N ARG A 685 -21.32 8.35 -21.37
CA ARG A 685 -21.80 9.56 -20.68
C ARG A 685 -22.44 10.59 -21.61
N GLY A 686 -22.30 10.41 -22.93
CA GLY A 686 -22.97 11.24 -23.93
C GLY A 686 -24.49 11.05 -23.98
N HIS A 687 -25.00 9.99 -23.36
CA HIS A 687 -26.43 9.75 -23.11
C HIS A 687 -26.62 9.58 -21.61
N ALA A 688 -27.40 10.47 -21.00
CA ALA A 688 -27.66 10.47 -19.56
C ALA A 688 -29.15 10.71 -19.29
N LEU A 689 -29.70 9.88 -18.40
CA LEU A 689 -30.99 10.11 -17.75
C LEU A 689 -30.74 10.77 -16.40
N ASP A 690 -31.41 11.90 -16.17
CA ASP A 690 -31.56 12.54 -14.86
C ASP A 690 -32.98 12.26 -14.36
N LEU A 691 -33.08 11.37 -13.37
CA LEU A 691 -34.33 10.89 -12.82
C LEU A 691 -34.56 11.53 -11.45
N THR A 692 -35.66 12.26 -11.28
CA THR A 692 -36.16 12.66 -9.97
C THR A 692 -37.18 11.62 -9.51
N ALA A 693 -36.93 11.00 -8.36
CA ALA A 693 -37.68 9.86 -7.84
C ALA A 693 -37.92 9.99 -6.34
N ARG A 694 -38.74 9.08 -5.80
CA ARG A 694 -38.92 8.87 -4.37
C ARG A 694 -37.57 8.52 -3.73
N GLN A 695 -37.31 9.01 -2.52
CA GLN A 695 -36.10 8.65 -1.77
C GLN A 695 -35.97 7.13 -1.58
N ASP A 696 -34.79 6.61 -1.91
CA ASP A 696 -34.33 5.27 -1.59
C ASP A 696 -32.86 5.38 -1.14
N TRP A 697 -32.60 5.15 0.14
CA TRP A 697 -31.26 5.28 0.70
C TRP A 697 -30.33 4.12 0.34
N SER A 698 -30.85 3.03 -0.26
CA SER A 698 -30.03 1.89 -0.69
C SER A 698 -29.28 2.13 -2.00
N VAL A 699 -29.70 3.12 -2.79
CA VAL A 699 -29.10 3.46 -4.10
C VAL A 699 -27.66 3.92 -3.92
N THR A 700 -26.73 3.35 -4.68
CA THR A 700 -25.30 3.65 -4.61
C THR A 700 -24.73 3.77 -6.03
N PRO A 701 -23.78 4.69 -6.28
CA PRO A 701 -23.09 4.76 -7.56
C PRO A 701 -22.46 3.41 -7.97
N SER A 702 -22.35 3.21 -9.28
CA SER A 702 -21.98 1.98 -9.97
C SER A 702 -22.98 0.82 -9.86
N GLN A 703 -24.09 0.91 -9.11
CA GLN A 703 -25.15 -0.11 -9.16
C GLN A 703 -25.80 -0.13 -10.55
N GLN A 704 -26.24 -1.31 -10.99
CA GLN A 704 -27.06 -1.43 -12.18
C GLN A 704 -28.43 -0.75 -11.95
N ILE A 705 -28.94 -0.07 -12.97
CA ILE A 705 -30.28 0.51 -12.99
C ILE A 705 -31.08 -0.01 -14.17
N SER A 706 -32.36 -0.30 -13.94
CA SER A 706 -33.38 -0.56 -14.95
C SER A 706 -34.47 0.50 -14.81
N THR A 707 -34.74 1.23 -15.89
CA THR A 707 -35.76 2.28 -15.88
C THR A 707 -36.79 2.09 -16.97
N THR A 708 -38.06 2.25 -16.61
CA THR A 708 -39.21 2.27 -17.53
C THR A 708 -39.79 3.68 -17.52
N LEU A 709 -39.65 4.40 -18.63
CA LEU A 709 -40.21 5.73 -18.81
C LEU A 709 -41.47 5.64 -19.70
N PRO A 710 -42.46 6.56 -19.52
CA PRO A 710 -43.64 6.57 -20.36
C PRO A 710 -43.18 6.87 -21.79
N SER A 711 -43.69 6.11 -22.76
CA SER A 711 -43.26 6.11 -24.15
C SER A 711 -42.67 7.47 -24.58
N GLN A 712 -41.34 7.54 -24.65
CA GLN A 712 -40.72 8.45 -25.61
C GLN A 712 -41.37 8.04 -26.92
N SER A 713 -42.11 8.95 -27.55
CA SER A 713 -42.55 8.73 -28.93
C SER A 713 -41.30 8.30 -29.66
N ALA A 714 -41.22 7.01 -30.04
CA ALA A 714 -40.03 6.44 -30.60
C ALA A 714 -39.63 7.39 -31.72
N ILE A 715 -38.44 8.01 -31.60
CA ILE A 715 -37.85 8.70 -32.72
C ILE A 715 -37.36 7.58 -33.65
N ASP A 716 -38.32 6.85 -34.22
CA ASP A 716 -38.13 6.10 -35.44
C ASP A 716 -37.86 7.17 -36.48
N GLY A 717 -36.58 7.48 -36.67
CA GLY A 717 -36.13 8.25 -37.82
C GLY A 717 -36.78 7.62 -39.05
N PRO A 718 -37.54 8.38 -39.85
CA PRO A 718 -38.33 7.80 -40.92
C PRO A 718 -37.38 7.12 -41.91
N VAL A 719 -37.41 5.79 -41.97
CA VAL A 719 -36.96 5.07 -43.15
C VAL A 719 -37.89 5.51 -44.28
N GLY A 720 -37.41 6.47 -45.05
CA GLY A 720 -38.17 7.08 -46.14
C GLY A 720 -38.73 6.02 -47.07
N THR A 721 -40.06 5.95 -47.11
CA THR A 721 -40.78 5.48 -48.29
C THR A 721 -41.76 6.58 -48.71
N PRO A 722 -41.96 6.80 -50.02
CA PRO A 722 -42.53 8.03 -50.53
C PRO A 722 -44.05 8.05 -50.39
N LEU A 723 -44.54 9.26 -50.14
CA LEU A 723 -45.92 9.73 -50.28
C LEU A 723 -46.72 9.02 -51.39
N TYR A 724 -47.93 8.57 -51.06
CA TYR A 724 -49.06 8.57 -51.98
C TYR A 724 -50.12 9.56 -51.47
N PRO A 725 -50.60 10.50 -52.29
CA PRO A 725 -51.77 11.30 -51.98
C PRO A 725 -53.00 10.65 -52.63
N SER A 726 -54.07 10.49 -51.85
CA SER A 726 -55.42 10.51 -52.42
C SER A 726 -56.42 10.96 -51.36
N ASP A 727 -57.04 12.10 -51.65
CA ASP A 727 -58.36 12.50 -51.18
C ASP A 727 -59.37 11.35 -51.26
N ASP A 728 -60.24 11.20 -50.26
CA ASP A 728 -61.70 11.13 -50.45
C ASP A 728 -62.48 11.07 -49.11
N LEU A 729 -63.19 12.17 -48.81
CA LEU A 729 -64.65 12.31 -48.60
C LEU A 729 -65.48 11.26 -47.78
N PHE A 730 -65.85 11.67 -46.54
CA PHE A 730 -67.12 11.45 -45.77
C PHE A 730 -67.55 10.01 -45.32
N PRO A 731 -68.51 9.79 -44.39
CA PRO A 731 -69.18 10.65 -43.38
C PRO A 731 -69.20 10.06 -41.93
N SER A 732 -69.86 10.79 -41.02
CA SER A 732 -70.25 10.48 -39.64
C SER A 732 -71.13 9.24 -39.43
N ASP A 733 -71.10 8.72 -38.18
CA ASP A 733 -71.84 7.60 -37.56
C ASP A 733 -71.25 6.19 -37.72
N ASP A 734 -70.60 5.67 -36.66
CA ASP A 734 -70.98 4.38 -36.08
C ASP A 734 -70.28 4.10 -34.72
N LEU A 735 -71.11 3.73 -33.75
CA LEU A 735 -70.90 2.80 -32.62
C LEU A 735 -69.51 2.75 -31.94
N VAL A 736 -69.44 3.29 -30.72
CA VAL A 736 -68.35 3.03 -29.75
C VAL A 736 -68.42 1.56 -29.28
N PRO A 737 -67.46 0.69 -29.63
CA PRO A 737 -67.28 -0.57 -28.94
C PRO A 737 -66.50 -0.27 -27.66
N THR A 738 -67.00 -0.76 -26.52
CA THR A 738 -66.22 -0.87 -25.26
C THR A 738 -65.16 -1.97 -25.38
N GLY A 739 -64.34 -1.90 -26.43
CA GLY A 739 -63.13 -2.70 -26.52
C GLY A 739 -62.12 -2.12 -25.54
N ASP A 740 -61.55 -2.97 -24.69
CA ASP A 740 -60.35 -2.67 -23.91
C ASP A 740 -59.32 -2.03 -24.85
N ILE A 741 -59.24 -0.70 -24.81
CA ILE A 741 -58.09 0.01 -25.33
C ILE A 741 -57.01 -0.27 -24.28
N THR A 742 -56.36 -1.42 -24.37
CA THR A 742 -55.00 -1.55 -23.86
C THR A 742 -54.17 -0.61 -24.74
N PRO A 743 -53.77 0.58 -24.25
CA PRO A 743 -52.83 1.38 -25.03
C PRO A 743 -51.61 0.48 -25.29
N PRO A 744 -51.07 0.42 -26.51
CA PRO A 744 -49.78 -0.20 -26.72
C PRO A 744 -48.79 0.58 -25.88
N SER A 745 -48.44 0.05 -24.71
CA SER A 745 -47.44 0.64 -23.84
C SER A 745 -46.09 0.42 -24.52
N ASN A 746 -45.69 1.37 -25.36
CA ASN A 746 -44.36 1.42 -25.96
C ASN A 746 -43.31 1.88 -24.94
N ASP A 747 -43.41 1.39 -23.71
CA ASP A 747 -42.46 1.69 -22.65
C ASP A 747 -41.27 0.75 -22.83
N LEU A 748 -40.16 1.31 -23.28
CA LEU A 748 -38.93 0.58 -23.55
C LEU A 748 -38.03 0.69 -22.32
N PRO A 749 -37.70 -0.40 -21.62
CA PRO A 749 -36.80 -0.38 -20.50
C PRO A 749 -35.41 -0.05 -21.03
N GLN A 750 -34.78 0.87 -20.33
CA GLN A 750 -33.38 1.19 -20.50
C GLN A 750 -32.63 0.59 -19.32
N VAL A 751 -31.49 -0.03 -19.61
CA VAL A 751 -30.59 -0.55 -18.59
C VAL A 751 -29.27 0.20 -18.64
N GLY A 752 -28.69 0.47 -17.48
CA GLY A 752 -27.42 1.17 -17.38
C GLY A 752 -26.85 1.07 -15.97
N TYR A 753 -26.05 2.06 -15.59
CA TYR A 753 -25.48 2.16 -14.24
C TYR A 753 -25.78 3.52 -13.62
N VAL A 754 -25.97 3.55 -12.31
CA VAL A 754 -26.04 4.79 -11.54
C VAL A 754 -24.65 5.43 -11.54
N SER A 755 -24.50 6.63 -12.10
CA SER A 755 -23.24 7.37 -12.08
C SER A 755 -23.12 8.23 -10.82
N ALA A 756 -24.23 8.86 -10.42
CA ALA A 756 -24.35 9.63 -9.19
C ALA A 756 -25.79 9.55 -8.65
N VAL A 757 -25.93 9.78 -7.36
CA VAL A 757 -27.22 9.92 -6.67
C VAL A 757 -27.14 11.08 -5.70
N GLN A 758 -28.21 11.87 -5.64
CA GLN A 758 -28.37 12.97 -4.72
C GLN A 758 -29.73 12.89 -4.04
N TRP A 759 -29.76 12.96 -2.71
CA TRP A 759 -30.98 13.06 -1.92
C TRP A 759 -31.17 14.49 -1.42
N SER A 760 -32.37 15.04 -1.57
CA SER A 760 -32.78 16.33 -0.99
C SER A 760 -33.59 16.09 0.27
N ILE A 761 -33.08 16.53 1.41
CA ILE A 761 -33.70 16.30 2.73
C ILE A 761 -35.00 17.11 2.84
N GLY A 762 -35.00 18.38 2.45
CA GLY A 762 -36.17 19.25 2.55
C GLY A 762 -37.26 18.96 1.52
N ALA A 763 -36.90 18.47 0.32
CA ALA A 763 -37.87 18.15 -0.74
C ALA A 763 -38.41 16.71 -0.67
N ASP A 764 -37.79 15.85 0.13
CA ASP A 764 -38.11 14.43 0.22
C ASP A 764 -38.04 13.67 -1.13
N ASP A 765 -37.07 14.05 -1.95
CA ASP A 765 -36.82 13.44 -3.26
C ASP A 765 -35.36 12.98 -3.41
N MET A 766 -35.13 12.19 -4.47
CA MET A 766 -33.83 11.68 -4.88
C MET A 766 -33.65 11.92 -6.38
N SER A 767 -32.54 12.53 -6.77
CA SER A 767 -32.07 12.61 -8.15
C SER A 767 -31.07 11.49 -8.43
N VAL A 768 -31.29 10.73 -9.50
CA VAL A 768 -30.40 9.65 -9.96
C VAL A 768 -29.92 9.97 -11.36
N PHE A 769 -28.59 10.04 -11.48
CA PHE A 769 -27.90 10.26 -12.75
C PHE A 769 -27.40 8.92 -13.26
N THR A 770 -27.61 8.64 -14.53
CA THR A 770 -27.20 7.37 -15.15
C THR A 770 -26.00 7.52 -16.08
N ARG A 771 -25.43 6.38 -16.49
CA ARG A 771 -24.47 6.28 -17.61
C ARG A 771 -24.59 4.92 -18.28
N GLY A 772 -24.03 4.81 -19.48
CA GLY A 772 -23.93 3.54 -20.19
C GLY A 772 -25.31 2.94 -20.48
N LEU A 773 -26.28 3.81 -20.78
CA LEU A 773 -27.63 3.39 -21.09
C LEU A 773 -27.65 2.60 -22.39
N ILE A 774 -28.30 1.44 -22.34
CA ILE A 774 -28.59 0.60 -23.48
C ILE A 774 -30.10 0.42 -23.51
N GLN A 775 -30.70 0.74 -24.66
CA GLN A 775 -32.11 0.47 -24.89
C GLN A 775 -32.29 -1.02 -25.18
N ILE A 776 -33.21 -1.68 -24.47
CA ILE A 776 -33.54 -3.07 -24.76
C ILE A 776 -34.51 -3.06 -25.95
N PRO A 777 -34.15 -3.64 -27.12
CA PRO A 777 -35.07 -3.71 -28.25
C PRO A 777 -36.33 -4.49 -27.87
N THR A 778 -37.49 -4.13 -28.44
CA THR A 778 -38.74 -4.89 -28.24
C THR A 778 -38.64 -6.35 -28.70
N ALA A 779 -37.74 -6.64 -29.64
CA ALA A 779 -37.41 -7.99 -30.09
C ALA A 779 -36.42 -8.73 -29.18
N SER A 780 -35.97 -8.12 -28.08
CA SER A 780 -35.13 -8.78 -27.08
C SER A 780 -35.91 -9.88 -26.37
N TRP A 781 -35.21 -10.97 -26.05
CA TRP A 781 -35.76 -12.07 -25.24
C TRP A 781 -36.30 -11.60 -23.88
N ALA A 782 -35.86 -10.45 -23.38
CA ALA A 782 -36.39 -9.84 -22.15
C ALA A 782 -37.90 -9.53 -22.23
N TYR A 783 -38.46 -9.50 -23.45
CA TYR A 783 -39.87 -9.26 -23.74
C TYR A 783 -40.65 -10.49 -24.20
N GLU A 784 -39.99 -11.66 -24.29
CA GLU A 784 -40.68 -12.90 -24.63
C GLU A 784 -41.62 -13.34 -23.50
N ALA A 785 -42.66 -14.10 -23.86
CA ALA A 785 -43.66 -14.55 -22.89
C ALA A 785 -43.01 -15.35 -21.75
N ALA A 786 -43.38 -15.03 -20.50
CA ALA A 786 -42.90 -15.74 -19.33
C ALA A 786 -43.14 -17.25 -19.46
N GLY A 787 -42.07 -18.05 -19.32
CA GLY A 787 -42.11 -19.51 -19.45
C GLY A 787 -41.36 -20.08 -20.66
N LEU A 788 -40.82 -19.22 -21.54
CA LEU A 788 -39.92 -19.64 -22.61
C LEU A 788 -38.48 -19.77 -22.10
N SER A 789 -37.90 -20.97 -22.26
CA SER A 789 -36.47 -21.19 -22.02
C SER A 789 -35.66 -20.86 -23.26
N TRP A 790 -34.34 -20.72 -23.13
CA TRP A 790 -33.44 -20.52 -24.26
C TRP A 790 -33.69 -21.51 -25.41
N ASP A 791 -33.96 -22.77 -25.06
CA ASP A 791 -34.19 -23.85 -26.03
C ASP A 791 -35.52 -23.74 -26.79
N SER A 792 -36.43 -22.89 -26.33
CA SER A 792 -37.73 -22.66 -26.97
C SER A 792 -37.71 -21.53 -28.01
N LEU A 793 -36.57 -20.85 -28.18
CA LEU A 793 -36.41 -19.79 -29.16
C LEU A 793 -36.20 -20.35 -30.58
N PRO A 794 -36.85 -19.80 -31.61
CA PRO A 794 -36.59 -20.17 -32.99
C PRO A 794 -35.11 -20.00 -33.34
N ALA A 795 -34.54 -21.00 -34.02
CA ALA A 795 -33.18 -20.92 -34.54
C ALA A 795 -33.05 -19.69 -35.45
N GLY A 796 -32.19 -18.73 -35.07
CA GLY A 796 -32.04 -17.43 -35.73
C GLY A 796 -32.31 -16.23 -34.82
N SER A 797 -32.89 -16.44 -33.63
CA SER A 797 -32.94 -15.43 -32.57
C SER A 797 -31.50 -15.13 -32.13
N SER A 798 -30.99 -13.96 -32.46
CA SER A 798 -29.58 -13.60 -32.21
C SER A 798 -29.48 -12.39 -31.28
N TRP A 799 -28.43 -12.39 -30.45
CA TRP A 799 -27.95 -11.23 -29.70
C TRP A 799 -27.81 -9.99 -30.58
N ALA A 800 -27.57 -10.13 -31.90
CA ALA A 800 -26.88 -9.16 -32.75
C ALA A 800 -27.63 -7.84 -32.96
N ASN A 801 -27.67 -7.02 -31.91
CA ASN A 801 -27.35 -5.60 -31.83
C ASN A 801 -27.68 -5.15 -30.39
N GLY A 802 -26.66 -5.21 -29.54
CA GLY A 802 -26.63 -4.69 -28.18
C GLY A 802 -25.19 -4.30 -27.85
#